data_AF-A7A3V3-F1
#
_entry.id   AF-A7A3V3-F1
#
_cell.length_a   1.000
_cell.length_b   1.000
_cell.length_c   1.000
_cell.angle_alpha   90.00
_cell.angle_beta   90.00
_cell.angle_gamma   90.00
#
_symmetry.space_group_name_H-M   'P 1'
#
loop_
_entity.id
_entity.type
_entity.pdbx_description
1 polymer ?
#
loop_
_entity_poly.entity_id
_entity_poly.type
_entity_poly.pdbx_seq_one_letter_code
_entity_poly.pdbx_strand_id
1 'polypeptide(L)'
;MNIRRTLVSLLSTIVVTLTMLGIVLINAQTSDEEPDLSYRTLDYDVAVQRNGDLKVTQHIDMRLKDRGRDWKQMYQRYTLKSKNLTDISDIGVKDVSNGETYRQGDFVFPDNADNWNDEHAGRWYIVDVTEDENDPQPFNPQTDGLSDDGQADKTLEIGWNIPQTVSEDSLKFDVSMTLHGVSTAYDDVVSFQWEPFGEENQIPIGTVTGKVTFPNGINGKNSWAWLHTKNTSTTNRGDNGSLMFSANDVRAGDYLDVVAMFDASQAQGVARTKSGAYKQRLIDDETKQEREWRSSQHTKAVKRVAGWIFAALIGIALAVAALYFAIVSFRKSQYKGDIEYWRDLPDLSPAAAAKMEDIMSASSSIFGSGKTKNADKLANRQMSATVMSLASKGAIAIYPGPVDLYNGIDLTTTSAASVAGMLGSNAASARKLKKTSTIAIMPVVCDDIGSLLLSSSERAVLDILLKASSRLHDAQVFDLKQMSKAFKHYSSGYKLLETFDNACSMEFDDLHAVKPMGLLSYLFSGLGIAFAFFLALKYVQDGELAVALVVCVPVVALCAFAAAYGKRYVLTDEGQRYGGQVAGLKRYLTDFSDFTDRGVLDMTLWGRYMVYATAFGISKKAMAQLARAYPEVADPQWLDEHAGTSYMYMPLRSSSLLGASVGTSLGASTIDPAAFSANFGDLGAQLSSSFADVRSTISAAAPSSSSGGSGSFGGSGGSFSGGGFGGSSGGSGGGSFGGR
;
A
#
# COMPACT_ATOMS: atom_id res chain seq x y z
N MET A 1 19.55 -23.42 4.98
CA MET A 1 18.78 -22.24 4.53
C MET A 1 19.73 -21.30 3.79
N ASN A 2 19.38 -20.75 2.62
CA ASN A 2 20.30 -19.90 1.86
C ASN A 2 20.31 -18.48 2.45
N ILE A 3 21.37 -18.12 3.19
CA ILE A 3 21.50 -16.89 4.00
C ILE A 3 21.26 -15.62 3.16
N ARG A 4 21.84 -15.57 1.95
CA ARG A 4 21.70 -14.42 1.05
C ARG A 4 20.24 -14.20 0.65
N ARG A 5 19.50 -15.29 0.43
CA ARG A 5 18.09 -15.20 0.03
C ARG A 5 17.20 -14.79 1.20
N THR A 6 17.44 -15.33 2.39
CA THR A 6 16.73 -14.92 3.60
C THR A 6 16.87 -13.42 3.84
N LEU A 7 18.08 -12.85 3.67
CA LEU A 7 18.32 -11.41 3.80
C LEU A 7 17.56 -10.57 2.77
N VAL A 8 17.56 -10.99 1.49
CA VAL A 8 16.82 -10.27 0.43
C VAL A 8 15.31 -10.34 0.66
N SER A 9 14.80 -11.48 1.12
CA SER A 9 13.38 -11.65 1.47
C SER A 9 12.99 -10.79 2.68
N LEU A 10 13.86 -10.66 3.68
CA LEU A 10 13.64 -9.77 4.84
C LEU A 10 13.56 -8.30 4.42
N LEU A 11 14.49 -7.81 3.60
CA LEU A 11 14.46 -6.43 3.09
C LEU A 11 13.20 -6.14 2.28
N SER A 12 12.81 -7.08 1.42
CA SER A 12 11.57 -7.03 0.64
C SER A 12 10.32 -6.92 1.55
N THR A 13 10.32 -7.71 2.63
CA THR A 13 9.24 -7.74 3.61
C THR A 13 9.09 -6.40 4.33
N ILE A 14 10.21 -5.80 4.74
CA ILE A 14 10.23 -4.50 5.43
C ILE A 14 9.59 -3.43 4.54
N VAL A 15 9.98 -3.35 3.27
CA VAL A 15 9.43 -2.34 2.33
C VAL A 15 7.91 -2.47 2.21
N VAL A 16 7.40 -3.67 1.92
CA VAL A 16 5.94 -3.90 1.75
C VAL A 16 5.17 -3.58 3.03
N THR A 17 5.70 -4.01 4.16
CA THR A 17 5.05 -3.80 5.46
C THR A 17 5.01 -2.31 5.82
N LEU A 18 6.10 -1.57 5.61
CA LEU A 18 6.15 -0.13 5.84
C LEU A 18 5.25 0.67 4.90
N THR A 19 5.16 0.28 3.62
CA THR A 19 4.23 0.93 2.67
C THR A 19 2.79 0.74 3.11
N MET A 20 2.40 -0.48 3.51
CA MET A 20 1.05 -0.75 3.99
C MET A 20 0.76 0.03 5.29
N LEU A 21 1.71 0.04 6.24
CA LEU A 21 1.61 0.81 7.46
C LEU A 21 1.39 2.31 7.17
N GLY A 22 2.15 2.87 6.22
CA GLY A 22 2.00 4.27 5.81
C GLY A 22 0.61 4.59 5.27
N ILE A 23 0.05 3.72 4.42
CA ILE A 23 -1.31 3.89 3.88
C ILE A 23 -2.36 3.83 5.01
N VAL A 24 -2.21 2.88 5.93
CA VAL A 24 -3.14 2.71 7.07
C VAL A 24 -3.09 3.94 8.00
N LEU A 25 -1.90 4.45 8.30
CA LEU A 25 -1.72 5.63 9.16
C LEU A 25 -2.22 6.92 8.51
N ILE A 26 -2.03 7.10 7.20
CA ILE A 26 -2.57 8.26 6.47
C ILE A 26 -4.10 8.26 6.56
N ASN A 27 -4.75 7.12 6.31
CA ASN A 27 -6.21 7.01 6.43
C ASN A 27 -6.72 7.25 7.85
N ALA A 28 -5.92 6.92 8.88
CA ALA A 28 -6.27 7.23 10.26
C ALA A 28 -6.22 8.74 10.56
N GLN A 29 -5.37 9.51 9.87
CA GLN A 29 -5.22 10.95 10.09
C GLN A 29 -6.23 11.82 9.31
N THR A 30 -6.81 11.32 8.23
CA THR A 30 -7.72 12.10 7.35
C THR A 30 -9.16 12.18 7.85
N SER A 31 -9.46 11.72 9.06
CA SER A 31 -10.85 11.52 9.54
C SER A 31 -11.37 12.61 10.48
N ASP A 32 -10.54 13.53 10.96
CA ASP A 32 -10.90 14.50 12.01
C ASP A 32 -10.78 15.96 11.51
N GLU A 33 -11.72 16.43 10.70
CA GLU A 33 -11.98 17.88 10.64
C GLU A 33 -12.64 18.28 11.95
N GLU A 34 -11.89 18.97 12.80
CA GLU A 34 -12.39 19.52 14.06
C GLU A 34 -13.54 20.53 13.80
N PRO A 35 -14.64 20.47 14.57
CA PRO A 35 -15.84 21.29 14.38
C PRO A 35 -15.58 22.79 14.60
N ASP A 36 -16.32 23.62 13.87
CA ASP A 36 -16.22 25.10 13.94
C ASP A 36 -16.64 25.67 15.31
N LEU A 37 -17.62 25.04 15.96
CA LEU A 37 -18.10 25.33 17.31
C LEU A 37 -18.05 24.06 18.15
N SER A 38 -17.50 24.17 19.35
CA SER A 38 -17.49 23.07 20.33
C SER A 38 -17.53 23.62 21.75
N TYR A 39 -18.13 22.87 22.67
CA TYR A 39 -18.11 23.21 24.08
C TYR A 39 -16.96 22.44 24.73
N ARG A 40 -16.05 23.14 25.39
CA ARG A 40 -14.96 22.53 26.15
C ARG A 40 -15.52 21.90 27.42
N THR A 41 -16.24 22.70 28.19
CA THR A 41 -16.97 22.25 29.38
C THR A 41 -18.38 22.81 29.40
N LEU A 42 -19.30 22.02 29.94
CA LEU A 42 -20.68 22.40 30.19
C LEU A 42 -21.10 21.87 31.55
N ASP A 43 -21.11 22.76 32.54
CA ASP A 43 -21.41 22.39 33.92
C ASP A 43 -22.79 22.90 34.33
N TYR A 44 -23.64 22.01 34.84
CA TYR A 44 -25.00 22.33 35.25
C TYR A 44 -25.14 22.38 36.77
N ASP A 45 -25.61 23.50 37.30
CA ASP A 45 -26.11 23.62 38.67
C ASP A 45 -27.65 23.69 38.64
N VAL A 46 -28.30 22.63 39.11
CA VAL A 46 -29.76 22.48 39.08
C VAL A 46 -30.31 22.42 40.49
N ALA A 47 -31.27 23.29 40.78
CA ALA A 47 -32.02 23.29 42.03
C ALA A 47 -33.49 22.95 41.77
N VAL A 48 -33.89 21.75 42.21
CA VAL A 48 -35.28 21.28 42.16
C VAL A 48 -36.08 22.05 43.21
N GLN A 49 -37.12 22.76 42.77
CA GLN A 49 -37.98 23.57 43.62
C GLN A 49 -39.10 22.72 44.27
N ARG A 50 -39.71 23.23 45.35
CA ARG A 50 -40.81 22.53 46.04
C ARG A 50 -42.05 22.36 45.16
N ASN A 51 -42.28 23.28 44.22
CA ASN A 51 -43.35 23.19 43.23
C ASN A 51 -42.98 22.29 42.02
N GLY A 52 -41.83 21.61 42.05
CA GLY A 52 -41.42 20.69 40.99
C GLY A 52 -40.79 21.37 39.77
N ASP A 53 -40.62 22.69 39.76
CA ASP A 53 -39.85 23.40 38.74
C ASP A 53 -38.35 23.18 38.93
N LEU A 54 -37.57 23.38 37.87
CA LEU A 54 -36.11 23.28 37.92
C LEU A 54 -35.51 24.66 37.70
N LYS A 55 -34.77 25.17 38.68
CA LYS A 55 -33.90 26.33 38.46
C LYS A 55 -32.54 25.83 37.99
N VAL A 56 -32.19 26.14 36.74
CA VAL A 56 -30.98 25.66 36.08
C VAL A 56 -30.02 26.84 35.93
N THR A 57 -28.74 26.63 36.25
CA THR A 57 -27.63 27.51 35.88
C THR A 57 -26.61 26.68 35.13
N GLN A 58 -26.19 27.15 33.97
CA GLN A 58 -25.21 26.51 33.11
C GLN A 58 -23.94 27.35 33.12
N HIS A 59 -22.81 26.71 33.37
CA HIS A 59 -21.48 27.29 33.20
C HIS A 59 -20.88 26.72 31.93
N ILE A 60 -20.78 27.58 30.91
CA ILE A 60 -20.40 27.20 29.55
C ILE A 60 -18.98 27.70 29.31
N ASP A 61 -18.12 26.85 28.73
CA ASP A 61 -16.84 27.23 28.14
C ASP A 61 -16.80 26.73 26.69
N MET A 62 -16.87 27.63 25.71
CA MET A 62 -16.94 27.28 24.29
C MET A 62 -15.68 27.69 23.53
N ARG A 63 -15.40 26.95 22.46
CA ARG A 63 -14.36 27.23 21.46
C ARG A 63 -15.02 27.54 20.12
N LEU A 64 -14.59 28.64 19.51
CA LEU A 64 -15.04 29.17 18.23
C LEU A 64 -13.86 29.20 17.25
N LYS A 65 -14.02 28.62 16.07
CA LYS A 65 -13.02 28.70 15.00
C LYS A 65 -13.33 29.80 13.99
N ASP A 66 -12.27 30.26 13.32
CA ASP A 66 -12.42 31.04 12.11
C ASP A 66 -13.02 30.16 11.00
N ARG A 67 -14.21 30.55 10.55
CA ARG A 67 -14.99 29.90 9.48
C ARG A 67 -15.19 30.84 8.28
N GLY A 68 -14.38 31.90 8.18
CA GLY A 68 -14.49 32.93 7.16
C GLY A 68 -15.64 33.94 7.37
N ARG A 69 -16.35 33.84 8.49
CA ARG A 69 -17.37 34.80 8.95
C ARG A 69 -17.39 34.88 10.47
N ASP A 70 -17.53 36.09 10.99
CA ASP A 70 -17.54 36.36 12.43
C ASP A 70 -18.71 35.65 13.13
N TRP A 71 -18.47 35.22 14.35
CA TRP A 71 -19.49 34.82 15.31
C TRP A 71 -20.07 36.05 15.98
N LYS A 72 -21.39 36.11 16.04
CA LYS A 72 -22.13 37.25 16.58
C LYS A 72 -23.19 36.81 17.60
N GLN A 73 -23.73 35.60 17.47
CA GLN A 73 -24.82 35.14 18.31
C GLN A 73 -24.64 33.66 18.67
N MET A 74 -24.92 33.33 19.92
CA MET A 74 -24.94 31.96 20.44
C MET A 74 -26.35 31.64 20.90
N TYR A 75 -26.80 30.40 20.74
CA TYR A 75 -28.14 30.02 21.16
C TYR A 75 -28.26 28.57 21.60
N GLN A 76 -29.28 28.32 22.39
CA GLN A 76 -29.76 26.99 22.78
C GLN A 76 -31.26 26.93 22.53
N ARG A 77 -31.70 25.82 21.95
CA ARG A 77 -33.12 25.56 21.70
C ARG A 77 -33.66 24.62 22.75
N TYR A 78 -34.94 24.77 23.08
CA TYR A 78 -35.66 23.95 24.04
C TYR A 78 -37.04 23.64 23.51
N THR A 79 -37.47 22.39 23.59
CA THR A 79 -38.83 21.99 23.21
C THR A 79 -39.74 21.95 24.44
N LEU A 80 -40.73 22.83 24.46
CA LEU A 80 -41.87 22.76 25.37
C LEU A 80 -42.81 21.64 24.92
N LYS A 81 -43.25 20.83 25.88
CA LYS A 81 -44.29 19.81 25.68
C LYS A 81 -45.25 19.85 26.86
N SER A 82 -46.55 19.86 26.57
CA SER A 82 -47.61 19.88 27.60
C SER A 82 -47.44 18.76 28.65
N LYS A 83 -46.92 17.60 28.22
CA LYS A 83 -46.65 16.44 29.07
C LYS A 83 -45.45 16.57 30.02
N ASN A 84 -44.55 17.54 29.82
CA ASN A 84 -43.36 17.71 30.66
C ASN A 84 -42.97 19.19 30.84
N LEU A 85 -42.10 19.80 30.03
CA LEU A 85 -41.68 21.20 30.11
C LEU A 85 -42.75 22.13 29.53
N THR A 86 -43.42 22.92 30.36
CA THR A 86 -44.55 23.75 29.91
C THR A 86 -44.17 25.20 29.62
N ASP A 87 -43.14 25.74 30.29
CA ASP A 87 -42.71 27.13 30.13
C ASP A 87 -41.25 27.32 30.61
N ILE A 88 -40.60 28.42 30.19
CA ILE A 88 -39.26 28.82 30.63
C ILE A 88 -39.26 30.30 31.00
N SER A 89 -38.83 30.63 32.21
CA SER A 89 -38.76 32.02 32.70
C SER A 89 -37.47 32.31 33.49
N ASP A 90 -37.39 33.47 34.14
CA ASP A 90 -36.26 33.93 34.96
C ASP A 90 -34.90 33.81 34.25
N ILE A 91 -34.87 34.09 32.95
CA ILE A 91 -33.68 33.94 32.13
C ILE A 91 -32.67 35.05 32.46
N GLY A 92 -31.42 34.66 32.61
CA GLY A 92 -30.30 35.58 32.78
C GLY A 92 -29.05 35.03 32.11
N VAL A 93 -28.34 35.89 31.39
CA VAL A 93 -27.07 35.56 30.75
C VAL A 93 -26.00 36.49 31.28
N LYS A 94 -24.86 35.93 31.66
CA LYS A 94 -23.68 36.67 32.09
C LYS A 94 -22.48 36.16 31.32
N ASP A 95 -21.76 37.08 30.69
CA ASP A 95 -20.45 36.81 30.13
C ASP A 95 -19.43 36.80 31.28
N VAL A 96 -18.86 35.62 31.52
CA VAL A 96 -17.89 35.40 32.60
C VAL A 96 -16.50 35.81 32.15
N SER A 97 -16.23 35.77 30.85
CA SER A 97 -14.94 36.19 30.29
C SER A 97 -14.69 37.68 30.50
N ASN A 98 -15.73 38.51 30.35
CA ASN A 98 -15.63 39.97 30.53
C ASN A 98 -16.29 40.50 31.82
N GLY A 99 -17.04 39.67 32.55
CA GLY A 99 -17.75 40.03 33.78
C GLY A 99 -19.05 40.82 33.57
N GLU A 100 -19.57 40.88 32.35
CA GLU A 100 -20.75 41.65 31.96
C GLU A 100 -22.05 40.83 32.13
N THR A 101 -23.09 41.45 32.68
CA THR A 101 -24.43 40.86 32.72
C THR A 101 -25.23 41.37 31.54
N TYR A 102 -25.66 40.45 30.68
CA TYR A 102 -26.38 40.80 29.45
C TYR A 102 -27.82 41.18 29.79
N ARG A 103 -28.37 42.11 29.00
CA ARG A 103 -29.74 42.61 29.18
C ARG A 103 -30.68 41.96 28.18
N GLN A 104 -31.95 41.80 28.53
CA GLN A 104 -32.92 41.34 27.55
C GLN A 104 -33.05 42.36 26.41
N GLY A 105 -33.09 41.89 25.17
CA GLY A 105 -33.33 42.69 23.98
C GLY A 105 -34.15 41.92 22.95
N ASP A 106 -34.47 42.60 21.85
CA ASP A 106 -35.19 41.99 20.74
C ASP A 106 -34.27 41.07 19.93
N PHE A 107 -34.85 40.03 19.34
CA PHE A 107 -34.13 39.17 18.42
C PHE A 107 -33.76 39.91 17.13
N VAL A 108 -32.53 39.73 16.68
CA VAL A 108 -32.02 40.32 15.44
C VAL A 108 -31.12 39.30 14.74
N PHE A 109 -31.32 39.13 13.44
CA PHE A 109 -30.45 38.31 12.61
C PHE A 109 -29.09 38.99 12.43
N PRO A 110 -27.97 38.30 12.73
CA PRO A 110 -26.64 38.93 12.68
C PRO A 110 -26.19 39.45 11.31
N ASP A 111 -26.76 38.91 10.23
CA ASP A 111 -26.47 39.30 8.85
C ASP A 111 -27.26 40.55 8.40
N ASN A 112 -28.32 40.91 9.12
CA ASN A 112 -29.23 42.02 8.77
C ASN A 112 -28.98 43.29 9.60
N ALA A 113 -27.98 43.30 10.46
CA ALA A 113 -27.70 44.37 11.40
C ALA A 113 -26.31 44.97 11.20
N ASP A 114 -26.28 46.29 10.99
CA ASP A 114 -25.08 47.12 11.03
C ASP A 114 -24.72 47.47 12.48
N ASN A 115 -23.50 47.94 12.75
CA ASN A 115 -23.03 48.38 14.08
C ASN A 115 -23.28 47.37 15.22
N TRP A 116 -23.15 46.07 14.92
CA TRP A 116 -23.49 44.96 15.83
C TRP A 116 -22.98 45.13 17.27
N ASN A 117 -21.71 45.49 17.43
CA ASN A 117 -21.07 45.57 18.75
C ASN A 117 -21.67 46.65 19.65
N ASP A 118 -22.13 47.76 19.07
CA ASP A 118 -22.64 48.90 19.83
C ASP A 118 -24.15 48.78 20.10
N GLU A 119 -24.90 48.19 19.17
CA GLU A 119 -26.36 48.17 19.22
C GLU A 119 -26.93 46.85 19.80
N HIS A 120 -26.29 45.72 19.49
CA HIS A 120 -26.85 44.38 19.68
C HIS A 120 -26.06 43.48 20.62
N ALA A 121 -24.73 43.60 20.70
CA ALA A 121 -23.92 42.81 21.62
C ALA A 121 -24.26 43.12 23.09
N GLY A 122 -23.99 42.17 24.00
CA GLY A 122 -24.31 42.31 25.42
C GLY A 122 -25.81 42.14 25.73
N ARG A 123 -26.56 41.53 24.81
CA ARG A 123 -28.00 41.29 24.95
C ARG A 123 -28.34 39.81 24.85
N TRP A 124 -29.38 39.39 25.54
CA TRP A 124 -30.00 38.07 25.38
C TRP A 124 -31.46 38.20 24.95
N TYR A 125 -32.01 37.16 24.33
CA TYR A 125 -33.39 37.11 23.84
C TYR A 125 -34.00 35.73 24.06
N ILE A 126 -35.33 35.67 23.95
CA ILE A 126 -36.11 34.44 23.86
C ILE A 126 -37.16 34.60 22.76
N VAL A 127 -37.26 33.61 21.87
CA VAL A 127 -38.19 33.60 20.74
C VAL A 127 -38.77 32.22 20.51
N ASP A 128 -39.95 32.16 19.94
CA ASP A 128 -40.60 30.95 19.44
C ASP A 128 -40.20 30.72 17.98
N VAL A 129 -39.59 29.56 17.69
CA VAL A 129 -39.13 29.15 16.36
C VAL A 129 -39.87 27.90 15.86
N THR A 130 -41.05 27.61 16.41
CA THR A 130 -41.81 26.40 16.11
C THR A 130 -42.24 26.32 14.65
N GLU A 131 -42.69 27.43 14.06
CA GLU A 131 -43.21 27.48 12.69
C GLU A 131 -42.10 27.63 11.64
N ASP A 132 -41.19 28.59 11.83
CA ASP A 132 -40.07 28.86 10.94
C ASP A 132 -38.87 29.44 11.72
N GLU A 133 -37.71 28.81 11.61
CA GLU A 133 -36.47 29.31 12.23
C GLU A 133 -35.96 30.61 11.60
N ASN A 134 -36.44 30.94 10.40
CA ASN A 134 -36.11 32.18 9.69
C ASN A 134 -37.08 33.32 10.00
N ASP A 135 -38.17 33.06 10.73
CA ASP A 135 -39.12 34.08 11.20
C ASP A 135 -39.47 33.89 12.69
N PRO A 136 -38.50 34.08 13.61
CA PRO A 136 -38.73 33.85 15.04
C PRO A 136 -39.73 34.84 15.61
N GLN A 137 -40.73 34.33 16.34
CA GLN A 137 -41.77 35.14 16.97
C GLN A 137 -41.39 35.51 18.40
N PRO A 138 -41.72 36.71 18.91
CA PRO A 138 -41.52 37.06 20.30
C PRO A 138 -42.23 36.07 21.24
N PHE A 139 -41.58 35.71 22.35
CA PHE A 139 -42.15 34.83 23.36
C PHE A 139 -42.22 35.53 24.72
N ASN A 140 -43.41 35.55 25.33
CA ASN A 140 -43.63 36.04 26.68
C ASN A 140 -43.97 34.87 27.64
N PRO A 141 -43.06 34.53 28.57
CA PRO A 141 -43.29 33.44 29.53
C PRO A 141 -44.60 33.56 30.33
N GLN A 142 -45.09 34.78 30.57
CA GLN A 142 -46.31 34.98 31.35
C GLN A 142 -47.60 34.59 30.62
N THR A 143 -47.59 34.58 29.29
CA THR A 143 -48.80 34.38 28.47
C THR A 143 -48.69 33.25 27.46
N ASP A 144 -47.48 32.91 27.03
CA ASP A 144 -47.26 32.10 25.82
C ASP A 144 -46.81 30.66 26.13
N GLY A 145 -46.58 30.35 27.41
CA GLY A 145 -46.34 28.99 27.90
C GLY A 145 -47.51 28.04 27.64
N LEU A 146 -47.25 26.73 27.74
CA LEU A 146 -48.26 25.70 27.55
C LEU A 146 -49.08 25.52 28.83
N SER A 147 -50.41 25.62 28.73
CA SER A 147 -51.32 25.53 29.88
C SER A 147 -52.24 24.31 29.85
N ASP A 148 -52.48 23.73 28.67
CA ASP A 148 -53.45 22.64 28.47
C ASP A 148 -52.79 21.36 27.96
N ASP A 149 -53.25 20.21 28.49
CA ASP A 149 -52.85 18.89 28.00
C ASP A 149 -53.32 18.71 26.54
N GLY A 150 -52.36 18.47 25.63
CA GLY A 150 -52.63 18.23 24.21
C GLY A 150 -52.36 19.42 23.27
N GLN A 151 -51.91 20.57 23.79
CA GLN A 151 -51.31 21.61 22.94
C GLN A 151 -50.08 21.05 22.20
N ALA A 152 -49.88 21.52 20.96
CA ALA A 152 -48.72 21.16 20.15
C ALA A 152 -47.43 21.60 20.84
N ASP A 153 -46.36 20.81 20.63
CA ASP A 153 -45.04 21.12 21.13
C ASP A 153 -44.55 22.46 20.53
N LYS A 154 -43.85 23.26 21.32
CA LYS A 154 -43.23 24.52 20.88
C LYS A 154 -41.72 24.42 21.00
N THR A 155 -40.97 24.97 20.05
CA THR A 155 -39.51 25.08 20.14
C THR A 155 -39.15 26.53 20.40
N LEU A 156 -38.57 26.77 21.58
CA LEU A 156 -38.06 28.08 21.98
C LEU A 156 -36.57 28.15 21.73
N GLU A 157 -36.09 29.28 21.23
CA GLU A 157 -34.68 29.61 21.15
C GLU A 157 -34.34 30.67 22.20
N ILE A 158 -33.39 30.34 23.07
CA ILE A 158 -32.78 31.28 24.00
C ILE A 158 -31.38 31.57 23.46
N GLY A 159 -31.14 32.82 23.08
CA GLY A 159 -29.85 33.22 22.53
C GLY A 159 -29.29 34.48 23.16
N TRP A 160 -28.00 34.67 22.95
CA TRP A 160 -27.25 35.83 23.42
C TRP A 160 -26.26 36.32 22.37
N ASN A 161 -26.20 37.63 22.25
CA ASN A 161 -25.42 38.35 21.25
C ASN A 161 -24.05 38.70 21.83
N ILE A 162 -23.02 38.11 21.25
CA ILE A 162 -21.61 38.35 21.59
C ILE A 162 -21.03 39.45 20.69
N PRO A 163 -19.98 40.16 21.11
CA PRO A 163 -19.21 40.99 20.18
C PRO A 163 -18.75 40.19 18.97
N GLN A 164 -18.61 40.84 17.81
CA GLN A 164 -18.05 40.22 16.60
C GLN A 164 -16.73 39.53 16.92
N THR A 165 -16.73 38.21 16.79
CA THR A 165 -15.63 37.34 17.19
C THR A 165 -15.24 36.45 16.02
N VAL A 166 -14.03 36.59 15.49
CA VAL A 166 -13.54 35.74 14.38
C VAL A 166 -13.31 34.31 14.86
N SER A 167 -12.63 34.18 16.01
CA SER A 167 -12.29 32.92 16.65
C SER A 167 -12.00 33.19 18.13
N GLU A 168 -12.26 32.24 19.00
CA GLU A 168 -11.92 32.32 20.42
C GLU A 168 -11.70 30.90 20.98
N ASP A 169 -10.62 30.72 21.74
CA ASP A 169 -10.26 29.39 22.27
C ASP A 169 -11.03 29.03 23.55
N SER A 170 -11.53 30.04 24.25
CA SER A 170 -12.32 29.93 25.47
C SER A 170 -13.18 31.17 25.68
N LEU A 171 -14.48 31.03 25.44
CA LEU A 171 -15.49 32.04 25.71
C LEU A 171 -16.48 31.50 26.74
N LYS A 172 -16.69 32.22 27.84
CA LYS A 172 -17.38 31.68 29.02
C LYS A 172 -18.66 32.41 29.37
N PHE A 173 -19.74 31.65 29.59
CA PHE A 173 -21.04 32.21 29.96
C PHE A 173 -21.67 31.47 31.13
N ASP A 174 -22.35 32.23 31.99
CA ASP A 174 -23.34 31.70 32.92
C ASP A 174 -24.73 31.97 32.35
N VAL A 175 -25.49 30.91 32.05
CA VAL A 175 -26.87 30.99 31.58
C VAL A 175 -27.80 30.39 32.63
N SER A 176 -28.66 31.21 33.21
CA SER A 176 -29.62 30.80 34.24
C SER A 176 -31.06 30.90 33.72
N MET A 177 -31.92 29.99 34.13
CA MET A 177 -33.34 29.95 33.78
C MET A 177 -34.15 29.09 34.76
N THR A 178 -35.46 29.29 34.81
CA THR A 178 -36.42 28.42 35.51
C THR A 178 -37.23 27.65 34.48
N LEU A 179 -37.16 26.31 34.53
CA LEU A 179 -37.93 25.39 33.72
C LEU A 179 -39.20 24.98 34.47
N HIS A 180 -40.37 25.29 33.90
CA HIS A 180 -41.66 25.07 34.55
C HIS A 180 -42.34 23.76 34.17
N GLY A 181 -43.08 23.19 35.11
CA GLY A 181 -43.94 22.01 34.86
C GLY A 181 -43.19 20.69 34.67
N VAL A 182 -41.85 20.69 34.84
CA VAL A 182 -40.97 19.56 34.54
C VAL A 182 -41.29 18.31 35.37
N SER A 183 -41.74 18.48 36.60
CA SER A 183 -42.04 17.37 37.51
C SER A 183 -43.52 16.96 37.51
N THR A 184 -43.77 15.69 37.85
CA THR A 184 -45.10 15.15 38.12
C THR A 184 -45.16 14.60 39.55
N ALA A 185 -46.15 15.03 40.32
CA ALA A 185 -46.42 14.52 41.66
C ALA A 185 -47.34 13.30 41.61
N TYR A 186 -46.91 12.24 42.27
CA TYR A 186 -47.68 11.04 42.57
C TYR A 186 -47.98 10.96 44.07
N ASP A 187 -48.74 9.96 44.50
CA ASP A 187 -49.14 9.80 45.90
C ASP A 187 -47.92 9.59 46.84
N ASP A 188 -46.82 9.02 46.34
CA ASP A 188 -45.63 8.66 47.12
C ASP A 188 -44.35 9.41 46.73
N VAL A 189 -44.22 9.86 45.48
CA VAL A 189 -43.02 10.56 44.98
C VAL A 189 -43.36 11.66 43.98
N VAL A 190 -42.47 12.65 43.86
CA VAL A 190 -42.41 13.57 42.72
C VAL A 190 -41.29 13.10 41.80
N SER A 191 -41.58 12.92 40.51
CA SER A 191 -40.59 12.48 39.52
C SER A 191 -40.46 13.47 38.37
N PHE A 192 -39.26 13.58 37.81
CA PHE A 192 -39.01 14.29 36.56
C PHE A 192 -37.99 13.56 35.69
N GLN A 193 -38.05 13.86 34.39
CA GLN A 193 -37.01 13.52 33.43
C GLN A 193 -36.58 14.81 32.73
N TRP A 194 -35.29 15.11 32.80
CA TRP A 194 -34.70 16.31 32.21
C TRP A 194 -33.61 15.91 31.21
N GLU A 195 -33.71 16.44 29.99
CA GLU A 195 -32.79 16.21 28.88
C GLU A 195 -32.10 17.54 28.55
N PRO A 196 -30.88 17.80 29.08
CA PRO A 196 -30.19 19.07 28.86
C PRO A 196 -29.80 19.25 27.39
N PHE A 197 -29.50 18.16 26.69
CA PHE A 197 -29.31 18.10 25.25
C PHE A 197 -29.71 16.73 24.70
N GLY A 198 -30.32 16.72 23.51
CA GLY A 198 -30.83 15.52 22.85
C GLY A 198 -30.06 15.15 21.57
N GLU A 199 -30.51 14.08 20.89
CA GLU A 199 -29.88 13.56 19.66
C GLU A 199 -29.88 14.56 18.48
N GLU A 200 -30.63 15.65 18.56
CA GLU A 200 -30.62 16.73 17.57
C GLU A 200 -29.43 17.68 17.74
N ASN A 201 -28.77 17.70 18.92
CA ASN A 201 -27.62 18.56 19.17
C ASN A 201 -26.41 18.14 18.32
N GLN A 202 -25.98 19.02 17.41
CA GLN A 202 -24.82 18.78 16.55
C GLN A 202 -23.51 19.34 17.11
N ILE A 203 -23.55 20.02 18.27
CA ILE A 203 -22.37 20.64 18.87
C ILE A 203 -21.72 19.69 19.87
N PRO A 204 -20.48 19.23 19.63
CA PRO A 204 -19.80 18.32 20.53
C PRO A 204 -19.34 19.03 21.81
N ILE A 205 -19.27 18.27 22.90
CA ILE A 205 -18.93 18.73 24.24
C ILE A 205 -17.81 17.86 24.82
N GLY A 206 -16.71 18.49 25.23
CA GLY A 206 -15.57 17.79 25.81
C GLY A 206 -15.93 17.11 27.14
N THR A 207 -16.41 17.90 28.10
CA THR A 207 -16.85 17.41 29.41
C THR A 207 -18.15 18.07 29.82
N VAL A 208 -19.13 17.25 30.18
CA VAL A 208 -20.36 17.70 30.84
C VAL A 208 -20.29 17.31 32.31
N THR A 209 -20.60 18.23 33.20
CA THR A 209 -20.87 17.89 34.60
C THR A 209 -22.21 18.45 35.04
N GLY A 210 -22.80 17.87 36.08
CA GLY A 210 -24.02 18.42 36.63
C GLY A 210 -24.22 18.07 38.09
N LYS A 211 -24.82 19.00 38.82
CA LYS A 211 -25.19 18.88 40.22
C LYS A 211 -26.67 19.20 40.38
N VAL A 212 -27.47 18.20 40.72
CA VAL A 212 -28.89 18.34 41.02
C VAL A 212 -29.09 18.35 42.54
N THR A 213 -29.62 19.44 43.04
CA THR A 213 -29.93 19.66 44.46
C THR A 213 -31.43 19.61 44.68
N PHE A 214 -31.87 18.87 45.70
CA PHE A 214 -33.27 18.69 46.05
C PHE A 214 -33.73 19.66 47.15
N PRO A 215 -35.05 19.85 47.35
CA PRO A 215 -35.58 20.68 48.43
C PRO A 215 -35.13 20.23 49.83
N ASN A 216 -35.09 21.18 50.77
CA ASN A 216 -34.82 20.90 52.18
C ASN A 216 -35.73 19.79 52.73
N GLY A 217 -35.13 18.77 53.34
CA GLY A 217 -35.82 17.57 53.84
C GLY A 217 -35.54 16.31 53.01
N ILE A 218 -35.00 16.48 51.81
CA ILE A 218 -34.52 15.38 50.96
C ILE A 218 -33.06 15.03 51.28
N ASN A 219 -32.74 13.75 51.21
CA ASN A 219 -31.43 13.14 51.39
C ASN A 219 -31.32 11.85 50.55
N GLY A 220 -30.20 11.14 50.65
CA GLY A 220 -29.94 9.93 49.86
C GLY A 220 -30.87 8.74 50.13
N LYS A 221 -31.68 8.75 51.21
CA LYS A 221 -32.63 7.67 51.54
C LYS A 221 -34.02 7.88 50.95
N ASN A 222 -34.37 9.12 50.61
CA ASN A 222 -35.70 9.51 50.15
C ASN A 222 -35.66 10.24 48.79
N SER A 223 -34.60 10.01 48.02
CA SER A 223 -34.49 10.41 46.61
C SER A 223 -33.72 9.36 45.81
N TRP A 224 -34.07 9.27 44.53
CA TRP A 224 -33.51 8.34 43.57
C TRP A 224 -33.20 9.09 42.30
N ALA A 225 -32.13 8.71 41.61
CA ALA A 225 -31.82 9.30 40.32
C ALA A 225 -31.01 8.33 39.45
N TRP A 226 -31.22 8.47 38.16
CA TRP A 226 -30.61 7.70 37.09
C TRP A 226 -30.12 8.67 36.02
N LEU A 227 -29.02 8.30 35.37
CA LEU A 227 -28.44 9.03 34.26
C LEU A 227 -28.44 8.09 33.06
N HIS A 228 -29.06 8.50 31.97
CA HIS A 228 -29.04 7.79 30.69
C HIS A 228 -28.18 8.57 29.71
N THR A 229 -27.13 7.93 29.20
CA THR A 229 -26.22 8.53 28.21
C THR A 229 -25.41 7.44 27.53
N LYS A 230 -25.11 7.62 26.25
CA LYS A 230 -24.25 6.74 25.45
C LYS A 230 -22.75 6.99 25.71
N ASN A 231 -22.40 7.97 26.55
CA ASN A 231 -21.04 8.40 26.80
C ASN A 231 -20.47 7.81 28.09
N THR A 232 -19.14 7.84 28.22
CA THR A 232 -18.49 7.42 29.47
C THR A 232 -18.86 8.39 30.57
N SER A 233 -19.61 7.91 31.56
CA SER A 233 -20.18 8.74 32.61
C SER A 233 -19.91 8.21 34.01
N THR A 234 -20.01 9.11 34.98
CA THR A 234 -20.01 8.77 36.41
C THR A 234 -21.19 9.44 37.10
N THR A 235 -21.74 8.78 38.11
CA THR A 235 -22.74 9.34 39.00
C THR A 235 -22.29 9.16 40.44
N ASN A 236 -22.49 10.19 41.24
CA ASN A 236 -22.17 10.18 42.66
C ASN A 236 -23.29 10.88 43.45
N ARG A 237 -23.39 10.56 44.74
CA ARG A 237 -24.31 11.22 45.66
C ARG A 237 -23.52 12.19 46.53
N GLY A 238 -23.87 13.46 46.45
CA GLY A 238 -23.29 14.50 47.30
C GLY A 238 -24.03 14.64 48.63
N ASP A 239 -23.64 15.64 49.41
CA ASP A 239 -24.29 15.98 50.68
C ASP A 239 -25.78 16.28 50.47
N ASN A 240 -26.58 15.99 51.50
CA ASN A 240 -28.04 16.16 51.50
C ASN A 240 -28.75 15.46 50.33
N GLY A 241 -28.18 14.39 49.79
CA GLY A 241 -28.80 13.60 48.73
C GLY A 241 -28.78 14.27 47.36
N SER A 242 -27.91 15.25 47.12
CA SER A 242 -27.69 15.78 45.76
C SER A 242 -27.17 14.69 44.82
N LEU A 243 -27.53 14.77 43.53
CA LEU A 243 -26.94 13.96 42.47
C LEU A 243 -25.83 14.76 41.82
N MET A 244 -24.65 14.17 41.70
CA MET A 244 -23.57 14.68 40.86
C MET A 244 -23.36 13.72 39.69
N PHE A 245 -23.22 14.24 38.49
CA PHE A 245 -22.91 13.43 37.31
C PHE A 245 -21.84 14.08 36.46
N SER A 246 -21.15 13.26 35.67
CA SER A 246 -20.28 13.73 34.60
C SER A 246 -20.35 12.79 33.40
N ALA A 247 -20.14 13.33 32.20
CA ALA A 247 -20.00 12.61 30.94
C ALA A 247 -18.88 13.23 30.11
N ASN A 248 -18.05 12.41 29.47
CA ASN A 248 -16.92 12.86 28.66
C ASN A 248 -17.09 12.46 27.19
N ASP A 249 -16.48 13.24 26.28
CA ASP A 249 -16.47 13.01 24.83
C ASP A 249 -17.91 12.89 24.27
N VAL A 250 -18.74 13.92 24.50
CA VAL A 250 -20.09 13.99 23.94
C VAL A 250 -19.98 14.43 22.48
N ARG A 251 -20.39 13.56 21.57
CA ARG A 251 -20.28 13.80 20.13
C ARG A 251 -21.58 14.40 19.58
N ALA A 252 -21.51 14.92 18.36
CA ALA A 252 -22.70 15.34 17.64
C ALA A 252 -23.71 14.18 17.56
N GLY A 253 -24.95 14.46 17.97
CA GLY A 253 -26.05 13.49 18.03
C GLY A 253 -26.09 12.58 19.27
N ASP A 254 -25.20 12.77 20.25
CA ASP A 254 -25.33 12.13 21.55
C ASP A 254 -26.37 12.86 22.43
N TYR A 255 -26.92 12.15 23.41
CA TYR A 255 -27.89 12.69 24.36
C TYR A 255 -27.45 12.45 25.81
N LEU A 256 -28.06 13.22 26.71
CA LEU A 256 -27.96 13.02 28.14
C LEU A 256 -29.33 13.23 28.78
N ASP A 257 -29.78 12.25 29.54
CA ASP A 257 -31.05 12.30 30.25
C ASP A 257 -30.82 12.06 31.75
N VAL A 258 -31.41 12.90 32.58
CA VAL A 258 -31.44 12.75 34.03
C VAL A 258 -32.87 12.42 34.44
N VAL A 259 -33.08 11.22 34.96
CA VAL A 259 -34.34 10.82 35.59
C VAL A 259 -34.15 10.89 37.09
N ALA A 260 -35.02 11.59 37.81
CA ALA A 260 -34.95 11.64 39.26
C ALA A 260 -36.33 11.68 39.90
N MET A 261 -36.40 11.19 41.14
CA MET A 261 -37.57 11.31 41.97
C MET A 261 -37.23 11.51 43.45
N PHE A 262 -38.14 12.14 44.19
CA PHE A 262 -37.99 12.41 45.62
C PHE A 262 -39.33 12.32 46.34
N ASP A 263 -39.29 12.22 47.68
CA ASP A 263 -40.46 12.07 48.54
C ASP A 263 -41.50 13.20 48.34
N ALA A 264 -42.74 12.82 48.03
CA ALA A 264 -43.83 13.77 47.74
C ALA A 264 -44.19 14.65 48.94
N SER A 265 -43.93 14.22 50.17
CA SER A 265 -44.22 15.02 51.38
C SER A 265 -43.43 16.32 51.49
N GLN A 266 -42.30 16.41 50.76
CA GLN A 266 -41.44 17.60 50.75
C GLN A 266 -41.77 18.56 49.58
N ALA A 267 -42.72 18.19 48.73
CA ALA A 267 -43.19 18.99 47.62
C ALA A 267 -44.46 19.78 47.98
N GLN A 268 -44.65 20.93 47.37
CA GLN A 268 -45.82 21.79 47.56
C GLN A 268 -46.13 22.55 46.27
N GLY A 269 -47.37 22.46 45.79
CA GLY A 269 -47.82 23.22 44.63
C GLY A 269 -47.27 22.71 43.30
N VAL A 270 -47.03 21.40 43.17
CA VAL A 270 -46.62 20.80 41.89
C VAL A 270 -47.76 20.91 40.89
N ALA A 271 -47.49 21.52 39.73
CA ALA A 271 -48.50 21.79 38.71
C ALA A 271 -49.17 20.51 38.19
N ARG A 272 -48.39 19.45 37.94
CA ARG A 272 -48.89 18.18 37.40
C ARG A 272 -49.03 17.13 38.50
N THR A 273 -50.21 16.52 38.61
CA THR A 273 -50.49 15.45 39.58
C THR A 273 -51.09 14.22 38.90
N LYS A 274 -50.73 13.03 39.38
CA LYS A 274 -51.32 11.74 38.96
C LYS A 274 -51.54 10.87 40.19
N SER A 275 -52.68 10.18 40.27
CA SER A 275 -52.99 9.31 41.39
C SER A 275 -52.29 7.95 41.31
N GLY A 276 -52.02 7.36 42.47
CA GLY A 276 -51.39 6.05 42.63
C GLY A 276 -49.90 6.11 42.99
N ALA A 277 -49.41 5.06 43.66
CA ALA A 277 -48.00 4.90 43.99
C ALA A 277 -47.16 4.61 42.72
N TYR A 278 -46.07 5.35 42.53
CA TYR A 278 -45.22 5.28 41.34
C TYR A 278 -43.78 4.87 41.62
N LYS A 279 -43.30 5.03 42.86
CA LYS A 279 -41.90 4.81 43.24
C LYS A 279 -41.35 3.47 42.79
N GLN A 280 -42.01 2.37 43.17
CA GLN A 280 -41.50 1.02 42.88
C GLN A 280 -41.55 0.71 41.39
N ARG A 281 -42.60 1.17 40.69
CA ARG A 281 -42.76 0.96 39.25
C ARG A 281 -41.62 1.62 38.48
N LEU A 282 -41.25 2.86 38.83
CA LEU A 282 -40.11 3.54 38.21
C LEU A 282 -38.79 2.82 38.51
N ILE A 283 -38.55 2.37 39.76
CA ILE A 283 -37.34 1.60 40.11
C ILE A 283 -37.24 0.31 39.29
N ASP A 284 -38.35 -0.42 39.15
CA ASP A 284 -38.39 -1.69 38.42
C ASP A 284 -38.14 -1.47 36.91
N ASP A 285 -38.74 -0.42 36.32
CA ASP A 285 -38.56 -0.06 34.91
C ASP A 285 -37.11 0.36 34.61
N GLU A 286 -36.52 1.19 35.47
CA GLU A 286 -35.11 1.61 35.37
C GLU A 286 -34.14 0.44 35.56
N THR A 287 -34.43 -0.44 36.52
CA THR A 287 -33.62 -1.66 36.77
C THR A 287 -33.71 -2.64 35.61
N LYS A 288 -34.88 -2.78 34.98
CA LYS A 288 -35.08 -3.64 33.82
C LYS A 288 -34.29 -3.11 32.62
N GLN A 289 -34.41 -1.82 32.31
CA GLN A 289 -33.61 -1.16 31.28
C GLN A 289 -32.14 -1.43 31.57
N GLU A 290 -31.63 -1.00 32.73
CA GLU A 290 -30.47 -1.54 33.48
C GLU A 290 -29.83 -2.83 32.90
N ARG A 291 -30.59 -3.91 33.08
CA ARG A 291 -30.15 -5.28 32.78
C ARG A 291 -30.15 -5.57 31.29
N GLU A 292 -31.14 -5.07 30.56
CA GLU A 292 -31.30 -5.33 29.12
C GLU A 292 -30.13 -4.77 28.32
N TRP A 293 -29.69 -3.53 28.58
CA TRP A 293 -28.48 -3.06 27.89
C TRP A 293 -27.19 -3.62 28.42
N ARG A 294 -27.05 -3.97 29.72
CA ARG A 294 -25.83 -4.67 30.19
C ARG A 294 -25.65 -6.01 29.45
N SER A 295 -26.74 -6.76 29.28
CA SER A 295 -26.76 -8.02 28.51
C SER A 295 -26.46 -7.81 27.02
N SER A 296 -27.04 -6.76 26.41
CA SER A 296 -26.80 -6.41 25.01
C SER A 296 -25.33 -6.02 24.76
N GLN A 297 -24.73 -5.22 25.64
CA GLN A 297 -23.33 -4.83 25.55
C GLN A 297 -22.39 -6.03 25.70
N HIS A 298 -22.64 -6.89 26.69
CA HIS A 298 -21.84 -8.10 26.86
C HIS A 298 -21.89 -8.98 25.60
N THR A 299 -23.08 -9.17 25.02
CA THR A 299 -23.25 -9.96 23.80
C THR A 299 -22.54 -9.33 22.60
N LYS A 300 -22.60 -8.00 22.44
CA LYS A 300 -21.90 -7.27 21.37
C LYS A 300 -20.38 -7.36 21.54
N ALA A 301 -19.87 -7.17 22.76
CA ALA A 301 -18.44 -7.27 23.07
C ALA A 301 -17.90 -8.68 22.80
N VAL A 302 -18.63 -9.73 23.22
CA VAL A 302 -18.26 -11.13 22.94
C VAL A 302 -18.21 -11.39 21.42
N LYS A 303 -19.20 -10.90 20.66
CA LYS A 303 -19.20 -11.03 19.19
C LYS A 303 -18.02 -10.31 18.53
N ARG A 304 -17.68 -9.10 19.02
CA ARG A 304 -16.54 -8.31 18.52
C ARG A 304 -15.21 -9.04 18.74
N VAL A 305 -14.96 -9.49 19.97
CA VAL A 305 -13.75 -10.24 20.33
C VAL A 305 -13.68 -11.58 19.57
N ALA A 306 -14.80 -12.31 19.48
CA ALA A 306 -14.86 -13.54 18.69
C ALA A 306 -14.56 -13.28 17.20
N GLY A 307 -15.04 -12.16 16.65
CA GLY A 307 -14.73 -11.70 15.30
C GLY A 307 -13.24 -11.43 15.10
N TRP A 308 -12.58 -10.72 16.03
CA TRP A 308 -11.14 -10.49 15.99
C TRP A 308 -10.34 -11.80 16.02
N ILE A 309 -10.70 -12.72 16.92
CA ILE A 309 -10.04 -14.03 17.03
C ILE A 309 -10.21 -14.82 15.73
N PHE A 310 -11.42 -14.86 15.18
CA PHE A 310 -11.71 -15.56 13.93
C PHE A 310 -10.91 -14.97 12.74
N ALA A 311 -10.87 -13.64 12.62
CA ALA A 311 -10.07 -12.96 11.61
C ALA A 311 -8.57 -13.25 11.76
N ALA A 312 -8.04 -13.22 12.99
CA ALA A 312 -6.65 -13.55 13.27
C ALA A 312 -6.32 -15.01 12.89
N LEU A 313 -7.21 -15.96 13.18
CA LEU A 313 -7.02 -17.37 12.81
C LEU A 313 -6.97 -17.57 11.29
N ILE A 314 -7.83 -16.88 10.53
CA ILE A 314 -7.78 -16.92 9.05
C ILE A 314 -6.46 -16.33 8.54
N GLY A 315 -6.04 -15.18 9.08
CA GLY A 315 -4.77 -14.54 8.72
C GLY A 315 -3.57 -15.45 8.98
N ILE A 316 -3.54 -16.12 10.14
CA ILE A 316 -2.52 -17.10 10.50
C ILE A 316 -2.55 -18.30 9.55
N ALA A 317 -3.73 -18.85 9.25
CA ALA A 317 -3.84 -20.00 8.34
C ALA A 317 -3.31 -19.67 6.94
N LEU A 318 -3.62 -18.48 6.41
CA LEU A 318 -3.09 -18.00 5.12
C LEU A 318 -1.57 -17.81 5.15
N ALA A 319 -1.04 -17.21 6.22
CA ALA A 319 0.40 -17.02 6.39
C ALA A 319 1.15 -18.35 6.48
N VAL A 320 0.63 -19.31 7.25
CA VAL A 320 1.21 -20.66 7.39
C VAL A 320 1.18 -21.40 6.05
N ALA A 321 0.07 -21.36 5.31
CA ALA A 321 -0.02 -21.96 3.98
C ALA A 321 0.99 -21.32 3.01
N ALA A 322 1.07 -19.98 2.98
CA ALA A 322 2.02 -19.25 2.14
C ALA A 322 3.47 -19.66 2.43
N LEU A 323 3.86 -19.72 3.71
CA LEU A 323 5.19 -20.14 4.14
C LEU A 323 5.49 -21.59 3.81
N TYR A 324 4.53 -22.50 4.05
CA TYR A 324 4.68 -23.91 3.72
C TYR A 324 4.96 -24.11 2.23
N PHE A 325 4.14 -23.52 1.35
CA PHE A 325 4.35 -23.61 -0.09
C PHE A 325 5.62 -22.88 -0.56
N ALA A 326 6.02 -21.79 0.09
CA ALA A 326 7.27 -21.09 -0.20
C ALA A 326 8.49 -21.98 0.11
N ILE A 327 8.49 -22.65 1.26
CA ILE A 327 9.57 -23.57 1.67
C ILE A 327 9.60 -24.81 0.77
N VAL A 328 8.44 -25.42 0.49
CA VAL A 328 8.36 -26.60 -0.37
C VAL A 328 8.80 -26.29 -1.79
N SER A 329 8.32 -25.19 -2.37
CA SER A 329 8.72 -24.77 -3.72
C SER A 329 10.22 -24.50 -3.80
N PHE A 330 10.80 -23.83 -2.80
CA PHE A 330 12.25 -23.62 -2.75
C PHE A 330 13.03 -24.93 -2.65
N ARG A 331 12.65 -25.84 -1.75
CA ARG A 331 13.34 -27.14 -1.59
C ARG A 331 13.28 -28.01 -2.84
N LYS A 332 12.19 -27.94 -3.61
CA LYS A 332 12.05 -28.69 -4.85
C LYS A 332 12.66 -27.99 -6.07
N SER A 333 12.95 -26.69 -6.00
CA SER A 333 13.63 -25.97 -7.09
C SER A 333 15.15 -26.16 -7.09
N GLN A 334 15.73 -26.75 -6.04
CA GLN A 334 17.17 -26.98 -5.95
C GLN A 334 17.56 -28.26 -6.67
N TYR A 335 18.72 -28.25 -7.32
CA TYR A 335 19.36 -29.46 -7.79
C TYR A 335 19.78 -30.32 -6.59
N LYS A 336 19.52 -31.63 -6.66
CA LYS A 336 19.78 -32.60 -5.57
C LYS A 336 20.64 -33.78 -6.00
N GLY A 337 21.08 -33.84 -7.26
CA GLY A 337 21.87 -34.96 -7.76
C GLY A 337 23.35 -34.83 -7.44
N ASP A 338 24.07 -35.91 -7.75
CA ASP A 338 25.49 -36.10 -7.39
C ASP A 338 26.47 -35.61 -8.47
N ILE A 339 25.98 -34.97 -9.55
CA ILE A 339 26.85 -34.50 -10.64
C ILE A 339 27.60 -33.26 -10.16
N GLU A 340 28.85 -33.47 -9.76
CA GLU A 340 29.74 -32.40 -9.31
C GLU A 340 30.39 -31.67 -10.50
N TYR A 341 30.85 -32.43 -11.50
CA TYR A 341 31.41 -31.93 -12.76
C TYR A 341 30.76 -32.62 -13.95
N TRP A 342 30.54 -31.86 -15.03
CA TRP A 342 30.05 -32.38 -16.31
C TRP A 342 30.93 -31.83 -17.43
N ARG A 343 31.64 -32.73 -18.14
CA ARG A 343 32.62 -32.35 -19.17
C ARG A 343 32.01 -32.33 -20.56
N ASP A 344 30.96 -33.12 -20.82
CA ASP A 344 30.33 -33.15 -22.12
C ASP A 344 29.46 -31.91 -22.36
N LEU A 345 29.11 -31.65 -23.61
CA LEU A 345 28.12 -30.63 -23.94
C LEU A 345 26.76 -31.08 -23.38
N PRO A 346 25.99 -30.18 -22.75
CA PRO A 346 24.70 -30.53 -22.21
C PRO A 346 23.73 -30.82 -23.36
N ASP A 347 22.77 -31.70 -23.13
CA ASP A 347 21.76 -32.09 -24.12
C ASP A 347 20.64 -31.03 -24.20
N LEU A 348 21.04 -29.77 -24.32
CA LEU A 348 20.19 -28.58 -24.24
C LEU A 348 20.64 -27.59 -25.31
N SER A 349 19.71 -26.89 -25.96
CA SER A 349 20.12 -25.72 -26.75
C SER A 349 20.78 -24.68 -25.83
N PRO A 350 21.69 -23.83 -26.36
CA PRO A 350 22.29 -22.77 -25.56
C PRO A 350 21.27 -21.82 -24.92
N ALA A 351 20.13 -21.58 -25.60
CA ALA A 351 19.02 -20.80 -25.08
C ALA A 351 18.29 -21.51 -23.92
N ALA A 352 18.06 -22.83 -24.03
CA ALA A 352 17.47 -23.63 -22.96
C ALA A 352 18.42 -23.75 -21.75
N ALA A 353 19.73 -23.89 -21.99
CA ALA A 353 20.75 -23.92 -20.95
C ALA A 353 20.83 -22.59 -20.17
N ALA A 354 20.69 -21.45 -20.85
CA ALA A 354 20.59 -20.14 -20.20
C ALA A 354 19.34 -20.01 -19.32
N LYS A 355 18.17 -20.47 -19.80
CA LYS A 355 16.90 -20.46 -19.03
C LYS A 355 16.98 -21.41 -17.84
N MET A 356 17.63 -22.57 -17.99
CA MET A 356 17.85 -23.52 -16.91
C MET A 356 18.76 -22.94 -15.82
N GLU A 357 19.88 -22.34 -16.22
CA GLU A 357 20.79 -21.65 -15.30
C GLU A 357 20.07 -20.54 -14.56
N ASP A 358 19.26 -19.73 -15.25
CA ASP A 358 18.50 -18.65 -14.64
C ASP A 358 17.46 -19.17 -13.63
N ILE A 359 16.74 -20.25 -13.94
CA ILE A 359 15.79 -20.83 -12.98
C ILE A 359 16.49 -21.37 -11.72
N MET A 360 17.68 -21.97 -11.89
CA MET A 360 18.50 -22.49 -10.81
C MET A 360 19.20 -21.39 -10.00
N SER A 361 19.70 -20.35 -10.67
CA SER A 361 20.55 -19.28 -10.10
C SER A 361 19.74 -18.06 -9.64
N ALA A 362 18.63 -17.72 -10.31
CA ALA A 362 17.89 -16.50 -10.08
C ALA A 362 17.16 -16.54 -8.74
N SER A 363 17.68 -15.79 -7.78
CA SER A 363 16.91 -15.26 -6.66
C SER A 363 15.90 -14.25 -7.19
N SER A 364 14.77 -14.73 -7.71
CA SER A 364 13.66 -13.87 -8.13
C SER A 364 12.98 -13.25 -6.90
N SER A 365 13.53 -12.14 -6.40
CA SER A 365 12.88 -11.32 -5.38
C SER A 365 11.84 -10.42 -6.05
N ILE A 366 10.57 -10.61 -5.71
CA ILE A 366 9.43 -9.84 -6.26
C ILE A 366 9.49 -8.35 -5.87
N PHE A 367 10.14 -8.00 -4.76
CA PHE A 367 10.16 -6.64 -4.21
C PHE A 367 11.53 -5.95 -4.28
N GLY A 368 12.49 -6.51 -5.03
CA GLY A 368 13.81 -5.91 -5.25
C GLY A 368 13.95 -5.38 -6.68
N SER A 369 13.93 -4.05 -6.82
CA SER A 369 14.42 -3.26 -7.97
C SER A 369 14.42 -3.95 -9.35
N GLY A 370 13.36 -3.74 -10.13
CA GLY A 370 13.37 -3.83 -11.60
C GLY A 370 12.90 -5.16 -12.18
N LYS A 371 11.58 -5.29 -12.42
CA LYS A 371 10.98 -6.33 -13.28
C LYS A 371 11.55 -6.36 -14.71
N THR A 372 12.32 -5.36 -15.12
CA THR A 372 12.97 -5.26 -16.43
C THR A 372 14.40 -5.85 -16.43
N LYS A 373 15.23 -5.56 -15.42
CA LYS A 373 16.68 -5.82 -15.49
C LYS A 373 17.10 -7.30 -15.54
N ASN A 374 16.30 -8.25 -15.03
CA ASN A 374 16.68 -9.67 -15.01
C ASN A 374 16.14 -10.44 -16.23
N ALA A 375 14.93 -10.14 -16.69
CA ALA A 375 14.35 -10.73 -17.91
C ALA A 375 15.18 -10.30 -19.13
N ASP A 376 15.53 -9.01 -19.22
CA ASP A 376 16.37 -8.48 -20.29
C ASP A 376 17.76 -9.16 -20.28
N LYS A 377 18.33 -9.42 -19.10
CA LYS A 377 19.61 -10.14 -18.97
C LYS A 377 19.54 -11.60 -19.41
N LEU A 378 18.47 -12.33 -19.08
CA LEU A 378 18.28 -13.70 -19.58
C LEU A 378 18.14 -13.69 -21.10
N ALA A 379 17.27 -12.85 -21.62
CA ALA A 379 16.97 -12.81 -23.03
C ALA A 379 18.22 -12.39 -23.85
N ASN A 380 19.05 -11.48 -23.33
CA ASN A 380 20.32 -11.10 -23.97
C ASN A 380 21.35 -12.26 -23.95
N ARG A 381 21.46 -12.99 -22.84
CA ARG A 381 22.30 -14.19 -22.75
C ARG A 381 21.86 -15.27 -23.73
N GLN A 382 20.55 -15.52 -23.84
CA GLN A 382 19.97 -16.46 -24.79
C GLN A 382 20.32 -16.07 -26.24
N MET A 383 20.13 -14.80 -26.61
CA MET A 383 20.46 -14.33 -27.95
C MET A 383 21.94 -14.47 -28.28
N SER A 384 22.84 -14.01 -27.40
CA SER A 384 24.29 -14.09 -27.66
C SER A 384 24.83 -15.51 -27.70
N ALA A 385 24.37 -16.38 -26.80
CA ALA A 385 24.76 -17.79 -26.84
C ALA A 385 24.28 -18.45 -28.13
N THR A 386 23.06 -18.14 -28.58
CA THR A 386 22.51 -18.68 -29.84
C THR A 386 23.28 -18.18 -31.06
N VAL A 387 23.65 -16.89 -31.12
CA VAL A 387 24.49 -16.33 -32.18
C VAL A 387 25.88 -16.97 -32.19
N MET A 388 26.49 -17.19 -31.02
CA MET A 388 27.77 -17.89 -30.93
C MET A 388 27.65 -19.37 -31.36
N SER A 389 26.50 -20.00 -31.11
CA SER A 389 26.22 -21.36 -31.57
C SER A 389 26.16 -21.44 -33.10
N LEU A 390 25.51 -20.46 -33.75
CA LEU A 390 25.53 -20.33 -35.21
C LEU A 390 26.96 -20.19 -35.75
N ALA A 391 27.82 -19.42 -35.07
CA ALA A 391 29.22 -19.29 -35.44
C ALA A 391 30.00 -20.60 -35.25
N SER A 392 29.75 -21.31 -34.14
CA SER A 392 30.35 -22.62 -33.87
C SER A 392 29.91 -23.70 -34.86
N LYS A 393 28.73 -23.58 -35.45
CA LYS A 393 28.21 -24.50 -36.48
C LYS A 393 28.61 -24.09 -37.90
N GLY A 394 29.31 -22.96 -38.07
CA GLY A 394 29.75 -22.47 -39.38
C GLY A 394 28.66 -21.78 -40.21
N ALA A 395 27.50 -21.48 -39.63
CA ALA A 395 26.44 -20.72 -40.30
C ALA A 395 26.83 -19.25 -40.51
N ILE A 396 27.59 -18.69 -39.57
CA ILE A 396 28.10 -17.32 -39.62
C ILE A 396 29.56 -17.26 -39.19
N ALA A 397 30.27 -16.21 -39.57
CA ALA A 397 31.57 -15.85 -39.02
C ALA A 397 31.49 -14.49 -38.30
N ILE A 398 32.19 -14.37 -37.17
CA ILE A 398 32.18 -13.16 -36.35
C ILE A 398 33.58 -12.53 -36.38
N TYR A 399 33.64 -11.29 -36.85
CA TYR A 399 34.87 -10.51 -36.97
C TYR A 399 34.80 -9.27 -36.06
N PRO A 400 35.89 -8.89 -35.37
CA PRO A 400 35.90 -7.71 -34.51
C PRO A 400 36.01 -6.40 -35.31
N GLY A 401 35.36 -5.34 -34.87
CA GLY A 401 35.36 -4.03 -35.52
C GLY A 401 34.23 -3.81 -36.54
N PRO A 402 34.14 -2.61 -37.13
CA PRO A 402 33.14 -2.25 -38.14
C PRO A 402 33.44 -2.86 -39.51
N VAL A 403 32.39 -3.00 -40.35
CA VAL A 403 32.52 -3.62 -41.67
C VAL A 403 33.51 -2.88 -42.58
N ASP A 404 33.64 -1.56 -42.41
CA ASP A 404 34.56 -0.71 -43.18
C ASP A 404 36.04 -1.14 -43.08
N LEU A 405 36.41 -1.88 -42.03
CA LEU A 405 37.77 -2.44 -41.88
C LEU A 405 38.08 -3.56 -42.88
N TYR A 406 37.03 -4.17 -43.44
CA TYR A 406 37.11 -5.35 -44.29
C TYR A 406 36.77 -5.05 -45.75
N ASN A 407 36.64 -3.76 -46.11
CA ASN A 407 36.35 -3.34 -47.48
C ASN A 407 37.41 -3.88 -48.46
N GLY A 408 36.97 -4.61 -49.49
CA GLY A 408 37.83 -5.26 -50.48
C GLY A 408 38.30 -6.67 -50.09
N ILE A 409 37.90 -7.18 -48.93
CA ILE A 409 38.16 -8.57 -48.50
C ILE A 409 36.83 -9.34 -48.53
N ASP A 410 36.81 -10.46 -49.26
CA ASP A 410 35.67 -11.37 -49.22
C ASP A 410 35.76 -12.27 -47.98
N LEU A 411 35.04 -11.89 -46.92
CA LEU A 411 35.02 -12.61 -45.63
C LEU A 411 34.30 -13.96 -45.67
N THR A 412 33.63 -14.29 -46.78
CA THR A 412 32.90 -15.56 -46.92
C THR A 412 33.77 -16.68 -47.50
N THR A 413 34.85 -16.31 -48.21
CA THR A 413 35.78 -17.25 -48.86
C THR A 413 37.21 -17.15 -48.33
N THR A 414 37.61 -15.99 -47.80
CA THR A 414 38.97 -15.76 -47.28
C THR A 414 39.14 -16.38 -45.90
N SER A 415 40.23 -17.13 -45.71
CA SER A 415 40.54 -17.73 -44.40
C SER A 415 40.73 -16.66 -43.33
N ALA A 416 40.29 -16.96 -42.11
CA ALA A 416 40.41 -16.04 -40.99
C ALA A 416 41.87 -15.64 -40.72
N ALA A 417 42.82 -16.57 -40.88
CA ALA A 417 44.24 -16.28 -40.74
C ALA A 417 44.77 -15.28 -41.79
N SER A 418 44.33 -15.41 -43.05
CA SER A 418 44.67 -14.47 -44.11
C SER A 418 44.11 -13.07 -43.83
N VAL A 419 42.86 -12.98 -43.35
CA VAL A 419 42.25 -11.69 -42.96
C VAL A 419 43.01 -11.05 -41.80
N ALA A 420 43.47 -11.83 -40.80
CA ALA A 420 44.22 -11.30 -39.67
C ALA A 420 45.61 -10.78 -40.09
N GLY A 421 46.28 -11.47 -41.01
CA GLY A 421 47.53 -11.03 -41.62
C GLY A 421 47.38 -9.71 -42.39
N MET A 422 46.27 -9.53 -43.11
CA MET A 422 45.95 -8.28 -43.81
C MET A 422 45.72 -7.11 -42.85
N LEU A 423 45.05 -7.35 -41.71
CA LEU A 423 44.80 -6.34 -40.67
C LEU A 423 46.04 -5.96 -39.85
N GLY A 424 46.96 -6.91 -39.59
CA GLY A 424 48.16 -6.72 -38.78
C GLY A 424 49.18 -5.73 -39.34
N SER A 425 49.03 -5.32 -40.59
CA SER A 425 49.89 -4.33 -41.25
C SER A 425 49.55 -2.86 -40.93
N ASN A 426 48.43 -2.59 -40.22
CA ASN A 426 47.91 -1.22 -40.04
C ASN A 426 47.48 -0.89 -38.59
N ALA A 427 48.27 -0.03 -37.92
CA ALA A 427 48.00 0.40 -36.53
C ALA A 427 46.70 1.21 -36.35
N ALA A 428 46.17 1.85 -37.40
CA ALA A 428 44.89 2.55 -37.35
C ALA A 428 43.69 1.59 -37.32
N SER A 429 43.85 0.38 -37.88
CA SER A 429 42.84 -0.67 -37.86
C SER A 429 42.64 -1.25 -36.46
N ALA A 430 43.72 -1.40 -35.68
CA ALA A 430 43.68 -1.94 -34.32
C ALA A 430 42.74 -1.14 -33.38
N ARG A 431 42.80 0.20 -33.39
CA ARG A 431 41.94 1.06 -32.53
C ARG A 431 40.45 0.98 -32.86
N LYS A 432 40.09 0.54 -34.08
CA LYS A 432 38.69 0.41 -34.54
C LYS A 432 38.07 -0.94 -34.17
N LEU A 433 38.87 -1.95 -33.80
CA LEU A 433 38.41 -3.32 -33.48
C LEU A 433 37.46 -3.41 -32.26
N LYS A 434 37.50 -2.44 -31.33
CA LYS A 434 36.64 -2.43 -30.13
C LYS A 434 35.24 -1.84 -30.35
N LYS A 435 34.94 -1.30 -31.54
CA LYS A 435 33.76 -0.43 -31.74
C LYS A 435 32.44 -1.16 -32.02
N THR A 436 32.48 -2.37 -32.57
CA THR A 436 31.33 -3.21 -32.96
C THR A 436 31.87 -4.59 -33.39
N SER A 437 30.99 -5.52 -33.76
CA SER A 437 31.35 -6.76 -34.45
C SER A 437 30.71 -6.79 -35.84
N THR A 438 31.42 -7.37 -36.80
CA THR A 438 30.96 -7.68 -38.15
C THR A 438 30.54 -9.15 -38.22
N ILE A 439 29.38 -9.39 -38.81
CA ILE A 439 28.84 -10.72 -39.08
C ILE A 439 28.92 -10.96 -40.58
N ALA A 440 29.49 -12.10 -40.96
CA ALA A 440 29.43 -12.64 -42.31
C ALA A 440 28.51 -13.87 -42.32
N ILE A 441 27.47 -13.85 -43.16
CA ILE A 441 26.60 -15.01 -43.38
C ILE A 441 27.32 -15.94 -44.36
N MET A 442 27.57 -17.18 -43.93
CA MET A 442 28.37 -18.12 -44.73
C MET A 442 27.55 -18.75 -45.86
N PRO A 443 28.17 -19.12 -47.00
CA PRO A 443 27.45 -19.67 -48.17
C PRO A 443 26.60 -20.90 -47.86
N VAL A 444 27.03 -21.73 -46.91
CA VAL A 444 26.29 -22.91 -46.42
C VAL A 444 24.86 -22.61 -45.97
N VAL A 445 24.55 -21.38 -45.54
CA VAL A 445 23.19 -20.96 -45.18
C VAL A 445 22.25 -20.96 -46.38
N CYS A 446 22.76 -20.64 -47.57
CA CYS A 446 22.01 -20.63 -48.82
C CYS A 446 22.08 -22.00 -49.53
N ASP A 447 23.24 -22.66 -49.44
CA ASP A 447 23.55 -23.85 -50.24
C ASP A 447 23.04 -25.15 -49.58
N ASP A 448 23.22 -25.31 -48.26
CA ASP A 448 22.80 -26.51 -47.51
C ASP A 448 22.61 -26.21 -46.02
N ILE A 449 21.55 -25.47 -45.68
CA ILE A 449 21.19 -25.16 -44.30
C ILE A 449 20.86 -26.41 -43.46
N GLY A 450 20.51 -27.53 -44.11
CA GLY A 450 20.16 -28.79 -43.46
C GLY A 450 21.35 -29.42 -42.75
N SER A 451 22.54 -29.32 -43.36
CA SER A 451 23.81 -29.81 -42.79
C SER A 451 24.15 -29.22 -41.42
N LEU A 452 23.65 -28.02 -41.10
CA LEU A 452 23.98 -27.28 -39.89
C LEU A 452 23.23 -27.79 -38.64
N LEU A 453 22.20 -28.64 -38.80
CA LEU A 453 21.38 -29.19 -37.70
C LEU A 453 20.98 -28.11 -36.67
N LEU A 454 20.41 -27.01 -37.16
CA LEU A 454 20.03 -25.87 -36.32
C LEU A 454 18.80 -26.17 -35.47
N SER A 455 18.86 -25.77 -34.20
CA SER A 455 17.70 -25.76 -33.29
C SER A 455 16.69 -24.67 -33.69
N SER A 456 15.49 -24.71 -33.13
CA SER A 456 14.44 -23.72 -33.42
C SER A 456 14.86 -22.29 -33.06
N SER A 457 15.52 -22.10 -31.91
CA SER A 457 16.06 -20.81 -31.48
C SER A 457 17.21 -20.32 -32.36
N GLU A 458 18.09 -21.23 -32.80
CA GLU A 458 19.16 -20.94 -33.77
C GLU A 458 18.61 -20.51 -35.13
N ARG A 459 17.58 -21.20 -35.65
CA ARG A 459 16.89 -20.80 -36.89
C ARG A 459 16.22 -19.44 -36.76
N ALA A 460 15.58 -19.15 -35.64
CA ALA A 460 14.94 -17.86 -35.41
C ALA A 460 15.94 -16.69 -35.33
N VAL A 461 17.12 -16.89 -34.72
CA VAL A 461 18.21 -15.89 -34.76
C VAL A 461 18.77 -15.74 -36.16
N LEU A 462 18.94 -16.83 -36.90
CA LEU A 462 19.40 -16.77 -38.28
C LEU A 462 18.42 -16.00 -39.17
N ASP A 463 17.11 -16.16 -38.98
CA ASP A 463 16.08 -15.38 -39.67
C ASP A 463 16.18 -13.88 -39.36
N ILE A 464 16.48 -13.50 -38.10
CA ILE A 464 16.78 -12.10 -37.74
C ILE A 464 17.99 -11.57 -38.53
N LEU A 465 19.05 -12.36 -38.67
CA LEU A 465 20.26 -11.98 -39.41
C LEU A 465 20.01 -11.89 -40.93
N LEU A 466 19.28 -12.84 -41.50
CA LEU A 466 18.86 -12.82 -42.91
C LEU A 466 17.94 -11.63 -43.18
N LYS A 467 17.05 -11.29 -42.24
CA LYS A 467 16.23 -10.09 -42.37
C LYS A 467 17.07 -8.81 -42.32
N ALA A 468 18.07 -8.75 -41.46
CA ALA A 468 19.02 -7.64 -41.44
C ALA A 468 19.72 -7.49 -42.80
N SER A 469 20.20 -8.60 -43.36
CA SER A 469 20.82 -8.66 -44.70
C SER A 469 19.87 -8.12 -45.79
N SER A 470 18.62 -8.60 -45.84
CA SER A 470 17.62 -8.12 -46.82
C SER A 470 17.34 -6.61 -46.73
N ARG A 471 17.43 -6.04 -45.53
CA ARG A 471 17.23 -4.59 -45.30
C ARG A 471 18.49 -3.76 -45.58
N LEU A 472 19.64 -4.41 -45.74
CA LEU A 472 20.92 -3.81 -46.09
C LEU A 472 21.30 -4.12 -47.54
N HIS A 473 20.30 -4.22 -48.44
CA HIS A 473 20.49 -4.52 -49.87
C HIS A 473 21.17 -5.88 -50.13
N ASP A 474 20.72 -6.91 -49.42
CA ASP A 474 21.22 -8.30 -49.54
C ASP A 474 22.73 -8.43 -49.27
N ALA A 475 23.27 -7.55 -48.42
CA ALA A 475 24.65 -7.62 -47.98
C ALA A 475 24.89 -8.89 -47.14
N GLN A 476 25.78 -9.76 -47.61
CA GLN A 476 26.20 -10.97 -46.87
C GLN A 476 27.07 -10.65 -45.65
N VAL A 477 27.70 -9.47 -45.64
CA VAL A 477 28.58 -9.00 -44.56
C VAL A 477 28.07 -7.65 -44.07
N PHE A 478 27.81 -7.53 -42.77
CA PHE A 478 27.37 -6.30 -42.14
C PHE A 478 27.81 -6.23 -40.68
N ASP A 479 27.89 -5.03 -40.11
CA ASP A 479 28.14 -4.87 -38.68
C ASP A 479 26.86 -4.67 -37.84
N LEU A 480 26.97 -4.90 -36.54
CA LEU A 480 25.83 -4.77 -35.61
C LEU A 480 25.25 -3.35 -35.55
N LYS A 481 26.02 -2.31 -35.91
CA LYS A 481 25.50 -0.93 -35.99
C LYS A 481 24.66 -0.74 -37.24
N GLN A 482 25.10 -1.26 -38.38
CA GLN A 482 24.30 -1.29 -39.61
C GLN A 482 23.03 -2.10 -39.40
N MET A 483 23.12 -3.25 -38.73
CA MET A 483 21.95 -4.05 -38.34
C MET A 483 20.96 -3.24 -37.48
N SER A 484 21.43 -2.62 -36.38
CA SER A 484 20.57 -1.77 -35.53
C SER A 484 19.90 -0.66 -36.35
N LYS A 485 20.65 0.03 -37.21
CA LYS A 485 20.11 1.08 -38.09
C LYS A 485 19.06 0.54 -39.06
N ALA A 486 19.25 -0.65 -39.62
CA ALA A 486 18.30 -1.29 -40.53
C ALA A 486 16.95 -1.58 -39.86
N PHE A 487 16.94 -1.88 -38.56
CA PHE A 487 15.72 -2.17 -37.79
C PHE A 487 15.02 -0.96 -37.19
N LYS A 488 15.67 0.21 -37.09
CA LYS A 488 15.14 1.43 -36.42
C LYS A 488 13.75 1.86 -36.89
N HIS A 489 13.41 1.66 -38.15
CA HIS A 489 12.12 2.04 -38.75
C HIS A 489 11.26 0.85 -39.16
N TYR A 490 11.59 -0.36 -38.68
CA TYR A 490 10.87 -1.57 -39.06
C TYR A 490 9.83 -1.94 -37.99
N SER A 491 8.59 -1.51 -38.20
CA SER A 491 7.47 -1.70 -37.27
C SER A 491 7.10 -3.16 -36.99
N SER A 492 7.51 -4.10 -37.86
CA SER A 492 7.30 -5.55 -37.67
C SER A 492 8.51 -6.27 -37.08
N GLY A 493 9.58 -5.56 -36.72
CA GLY A 493 10.79 -6.18 -36.18
C GLY A 493 10.55 -6.92 -34.87
N TYR A 494 9.64 -6.43 -34.02
CA TYR A 494 9.31 -7.08 -32.76
C TYR A 494 8.76 -8.50 -32.96
N LYS A 495 8.10 -8.79 -34.09
CA LYS A 495 7.59 -10.13 -34.40
C LYS A 495 8.71 -11.15 -34.58
N LEU A 496 9.87 -10.72 -35.11
CA LEU A 496 11.05 -11.59 -35.23
C LEU A 496 11.64 -11.91 -33.86
N LEU A 497 11.67 -10.92 -32.96
CA LEU A 497 12.07 -11.14 -31.57
C LEU A 497 11.08 -12.05 -30.84
N GLU A 498 9.78 -11.87 -31.07
CA GLU A 498 8.72 -12.72 -30.51
C GLU A 498 8.86 -14.17 -31.02
N THR A 499 9.11 -14.38 -32.31
CA THR A 499 9.41 -15.71 -32.88
C THR A 499 10.62 -16.34 -32.20
N PHE A 500 11.70 -15.57 -31.97
CA PHE A 500 12.88 -16.05 -31.25
C PHE A 500 12.60 -16.39 -29.79
N ASP A 501 11.93 -15.50 -29.05
CA ASP A 501 11.59 -15.69 -27.64
C ASP A 501 10.62 -16.88 -27.47
N ASN A 502 9.68 -17.07 -28.42
CA ASN A 502 8.80 -18.23 -28.49
C ASN A 502 9.58 -19.51 -28.80
N ALA A 503 10.51 -19.49 -29.76
CA ALA A 503 11.35 -20.65 -30.07
C ALA A 503 12.19 -21.08 -28.86
N CYS A 504 12.80 -20.13 -28.15
CA CYS A 504 13.52 -20.39 -26.90
C CYS A 504 12.61 -20.97 -25.80
N SER A 505 11.38 -20.49 -25.73
CA SER A 505 10.40 -20.97 -24.74
C SER A 505 9.93 -22.38 -25.06
N MET A 506 9.53 -22.64 -26.30
CA MET A 506 9.11 -23.97 -26.78
C MET A 506 10.22 -25.01 -26.62
N GLU A 507 11.46 -24.69 -27.01
CA GLU A 507 12.61 -25.59 -26.81
C GLU A 507 12.80 -25.96 -25.35
N PHE A 508 12.60 -25.00 -24.44
CA PHE A 508 12.75 -25.29 -23.01
C PHE A 508 11.55 -26.06 -22.44
N ASP A 509 10.35 -25.78 -22.92
CA ASP A 509 9.12 -26.40 -22.43
C ASP A 509 8.99 -27.86 -22.92
N ASP A 510 9.54 -28.19 -24.10
CA ASP A 510 9.65 -29.54 -24.67
C ASP A 510 10.55 -30.47 -23.82
N LEU A 511 11.53 -29.90 -23.11
CA LEU A 511 12.37 -30.66 -22.18
C LEU A 511 11.64 -31.10 -20.91
N HIS A 512 10.43 -30.60 -20.68
CA HIS A 512 9.62 -30.85 -19.48
C HIS A 512 10.40 -30.69 -18.15
N ALA A 513 11.42 -29.83 -18.14
CA ALA A 513 12.40 -29.71 -17.07
C ALA A 513 11.82 -29.04 -15.80
N VAL A 514 10.70 -28.30 -15.91
CA VAL A 514 10.12 -27.57 -14.78
C VAL A 514 8.60 -27.69 -14.70
N LYS A 515 8.09 -27.61 -13.47
CA LYS A 515 6.64 -27.54 -13.16
C LYS A 515 6.30 -26.28 -12.35
N PRO A 516 5.19 -25.59 -12.63
CA PRO A 516 4.79 -24.35 -11.95
C PRO A 516 4.11 -24.62 -10.59
N MET A 517 4.83 -25.24 -9.64
CA MET A 517 4.29 -25.51 -8.29
C MET A 517 4.30 -24.27 -7.38
N GLY A 518 5.07 -23.23 -7.72
CA GLY A 518 5.19 -21.99 -6.95
C GLY A 518 3.96 -21.09 -6.99
N LEU A 519 3.04 -21.32 -7.92
CA LEU A 519 1.83 -20.50 -8.09
C LEU A 519 0.97 -20.49 -6.81
N LEU A 520 0.89 -21.61 -6.09
CA LEU A 520 0.15 -21.71 -4.83
C LEU A 520 0.75 -20.80 -3.74
N SER A 521 2.08 -20.75 -3.62
CA SER A 521 2.73 -19.85 -2.66
C SER A 521 2.39 -18.38 -2.94
N TYR A 522 2.40 -17.98 -4.21
CA TYR A 522 2.02 -16.63 -4.60
C TYR A 522 0.53 -16.34 -4.40
N LEU A 523 -0.34 -17.31 -4.68
CA LEU A 523 -1.78 -17.19 -4.48
C LEU A 523 -2.11 -16.97 -3.00
N PHE A 524 -1.60 -17.83 -2.10
CA PHE A 524 -1.83 -17.69 -0.66
C PHE A 524 -1.19 -16.41 -0.09
N SER A 525 -0.01 -16.02 -0.58
CA SER A 525 0.61 -14.75 -0.17
C SER A 525 -0.21 -13.54 -0.60
N GLY A 526 -0.75 -13.55 -1.83
CA GLY A 526 -1.61 -12.49 -2.34
C GLY A 526 -2.94 -12.39 -1.60
N LEU A 527 -3.60 -13.54 -1.35
CA LEU A 527 -4.83 -13.61 -0.56
C LEU A 527 -4.59 -13.11 0.88
N GLY A 528 -3.49 -13.51 1.52
CA GLY A 528 -3.15 -13.07 2.87
C GLY A 528 -2.91 -11.56 2.98
N ILE A 529 -2.18 -10.97 2.02
CA ILE A 529 -1.95 -9.52 1.98
C ILE A 529 -3.25 -8.76 1.73
N ALA A 530 -4.07 -9.19 0.76
CA ALA A 530 -5.35 -8.55 0.47
C ALA A 530 -6.32 -8.61 1.65
N PHE A 531 -6.39 -9.77 2.31
CA PHE A 531 -7.21 -9.98 3.50
C PHE A 531 -6.77 -9.07 4.66
N ALA A 532 -5.47 -9.02 4.96
CA ALA A 532 -4.92 -8.17 6.01
C ALA A 532 -5.08 -6.67 5.70
N PHE A 533 -4.99 -6.27 4.43
CA PHE A 533 -5.21 -4.90 4.01
C PHE A 533 -6.67 -4.47 4.21
N PHE A 534 -7.62 -5.30 3.78
CA PHE A 534 -9.04 -5.04 3.96
C PHE A 534 -9.42 -4.97 5.45
N LEU A 535 -8.90 -5.88 6.27
CA LEU A 535 -9.10 -5.86 7.72
C LEU A 535 -8.51 -4.62 8.38
N ALA A 536 -7.30 -4.19 7.98
CA ALA A 536 -6.69 -3.00 8.53
C ALA A 536 -7.51 -1.73 8.24
N LEU A 537 -8.05 -1.60 7.02
CA LEU A 537 -8.94 -0.49 6.69
C LEU A 537 -10.22 -0.52 7.52
N LYS A 538 -10.83 -1.71 7.68
CA LYS A 538 -12.01 -1.89 8.52
C LYS A 538 -11.74 -1.51 9.98
N TYR A 539 -10.67 -2.01 10.57
CA TYR A 539 -10.33 -1.70 11.95
C TYR A 539 -9.95 -0.24 12.17
N VAL A 540 -9.32 0.43 11.19
CA VAL A 540 -9.10 1.88 11.27
C VAL A 540 -10.41 2.65 11.23
N GLN A 541 -11.35 2.27 10.35
CA GLN A 541 -12.70 2.87 10.33
C GLN A 541 -13.44 2.66 11.65
N ASP A 542 -13.23 1.52 12.31
CA ASP A 542 -13.84 1.18 13.60
C ASP A 542 -13.11 1.82 14.82
N GLY A 543 -12.05 2.62 14.60
CA GLY A 543 -11.24 3.25 15.65
C GLY A 543 -10.30 2.30 16.41
N GLU A 544 -10.08 1.09 15.91
CA GLU A 544 -9.32 0.02 16.55
C GLU A 544 -7.88 -0.10 16.01
N LEU A 545 -7.16 1.01 15.92
CA LEU A 545 -5.83 1.04 15.33
C LEU A 545 -4.87 -0.01 15.94
N ALA A 546 -4.95 -0.23 17.25
CA ALA A 546 -4.12 -1.23 17.94
C ALA A 546 -4.37 -2.66 17.42
N VAL A 547 -5.63 -3.04 17.19
CA VAL A 547 -5.99 -4.37 16.67
C VAL A 547 -5.52 -4.51 15.22
N ALA A 548 -5.69 -3.46 14.41
CA ALA A 548 -5.19 -3.41 13.04
C ALA A 548 -3.68 -3.69 13.00
N LEU A 549 -2.91 -3.02 13.85
CA LEU A 549 -1.46 -3.19 13.90
C LEU A 549 -1.04 -4.59 14.37
N VAL A 550 -1.64 -5.10 15.44
CA VAL A 550 -1.24 -6.39 16.03
C VAL A 550 -1.61 -7.57 15.14
N VAL A 551 -2.75 -7.52 14.44
CA VAL A 551 -3.23 -8.65 13.63
C VAL A 551 -2.71 -8.58 12.19
N CYS A 552 -2.77 -7.40 11.56
CA CYS A 552 -2.53 -7.30 10.12
C CYS A 552 -1.04 -7.23 9.77
N VAL A 553 -0.23 -6.53 10.57
CA VAL A 553 1.21 -6.34 10.29
C VAL A 553 1.96 -7.67 10.26
N PRO A 554 1.80 -8.60 11.23
CA PRO A 554 2.47 -9.90 11.16
C PRO A 554 2.04 -10.74 9.95
N VAL A 555 0.75 -10.72 9.59
CA VAL A 555 0.24 -11.47 8.43
C VAL A 555 0.84 -10.95 7.14
N VAL A 556 0.86 -9.62 6.94
CA VAL A 556 1.49 -8.99 5.77
C VAL A 556 2.99 -9.33 5.73
N ALA A 557 3.69 -9.23 6.86
CA ALA A 557 5.11 -9.53 6.93
C ALA A 557 5.41 -10.99 6.52
N LEU A 558 4.68 -11.96 7.08
CA LEU A 558 4.87 -13.38 6.78
C LEU A 558 4.50 -13.71 5.32
N CYS A 559 3.42 -13.12 4.79
CA CYS A 559 3.00 -13.33 3.40
C CYS A 559 3.97 -12.67 2.39
N ALA A 560 4.45 -11.46 2.68
CA ALA A 560 5.45 -10.79 1.84
C ALA A 560 6.78 -11.56 1.85
N PHE A 561 7.19 -12.07 3.02
CA PHE A 561 8.35 -12.95 3.12
C PHE A 561 8.16 -14.23 2.30
N ALA A 562 7.01 -14.90 2.43
CA ALA A 562 6.69 -16.12 1.68
C ALA A 562 6.74 -15.89 0.17
N ALA A 563 6.16 -14.79 -0.32
CA ALA A 563 6.22 -14.40 -1.73
C ALA A 563 7.66 -14.14 -2.20
N ALA A 564 8.49 -13.46 -1.40
CA ALA A 564 9.89 -13.22 -1.76
C ALA A 564 10.76 -14.49 -1.69
N TYR A 565 10.44 -15.41 -0.78
CA TYR A 565 11.19 -16.64 -0.54
C TYR A 565 10.84 -17.77 -1.54
N GLY A 566 9.56 -17.87 -1.93
CA GLY A 566 9.05 -18.90 -2.83
C GLY A 566 9.70 -18.88 -4.22
N LYS A 567 9.70 -20.03 -4.89
CA LYS A 567 10.17 -20.17 -6.28
C LYS A 567 9.02 -20.53 -7.19
N ARG A 568 8.89 -19.79 -8.30
CA ARG A 568 7.83 -20.01 -9.31
C ARG A 568 7.89 -21.40 -9.93
N TYR A 569 9.10 -21.86 -10.23
CA TYR A 569 9.34 -23.12 -10.92
C TYR A 569 10.06 -24.11 -10.02
N VAL A 570 9.64 -25.37 -10.13
CA VAL A 570 10.22 -26.53 -9.45
C VAL A 570 10.80 -27.46 -10.52
N LEU A 571 11.95 -28.08 -10.24
CA LEU A 571 12.59 -29.03 -11.15
C LEU A 571 11.81 -30.36 -11.17
N THR A 572 11.54 -30.88 -12.36
CA THR A 572 11.06 -32.26 -12.56
C THR A 572 12.22 -33.26 -12.45
N ASP A 573 11.94 -34.55 -12.55
CA ASP A 573 12.99 -35.57 -12.53
C ASP A 573 13.95 -35.40 -13.73
N GLU A 574 13.42 -35.09 -14.92
CA GLU A 574 14.22 -34.71 -16.10
C GLU A 574 14.96 -33.38 -15.87
N GLY A 575 14.30 -32.42 -15.21
CA GLY A 575 14.91 -31.16 -14.77
C GLY A 575 16.09 -31.34 -13.82
N GLN A 576 16.10 -32.38 -12.98
CA GLN A 576 17.26 -32.70 -12.15
C GLN A 576 18.43 -33.16 -13.04
N ARG A 577 18.18 -33.99 -14.06
CA ARG A 577 19.23 -34.43 -15.01
C ARG A 577 19.86 -33.24 -15.75
N TYR A 578 19.03 -32.44 -16.42
CA TYR A 578 19.48 -31.26 -17.16
C TYR A 578 20.11 -30.20 -16.25
N GLY A 579 19.59 -30.03 -15.03
CA GLY A 579 20.15 -29.14 -14.04
C GLY A 579 21.53 -29.58 -13.57
N GLY A 580 21.76 -30.88 -13.43
CA GLY A 580 23.07 -31.46 -13.13
C GLY A 580 24.09 -31.23 -14.24
N GLN A 581 23.71 -31.44 -15.51
CA GLN A 581 24.59 -31.14 -16.66
C GLN A 581 24.97 -29.65 -16.69
N VAL A 582 24.00 -28.74 -16.51
CA VAL A 582 24.23 -27.28 -16.51
C VAL A 582 25.09 -26.84 -15.33
N ALA A 583 24.77 -27.29 -14.11
CA ALA A 583 25.52 -26.94 -12.91
C ALA A 583 26.93 -27.53 -12.91
N GLY A 584 27.07 -28.79 -13.33
CA GLY A 584 28.35 -29.49 -13.44
C GLY A 584 29.24 -28.86 -14.49
N LEU A 585 28.71 -28.50 -15.66
CA LEU A 585 29.47 -27.80 -16.70
C LEU A 585 29.86 -26.39 -16.24
N LYS A 586 28.95 -25.65 -15.58
CA LYS A 586 29.25 -24.34 -15.02
C LYS A 586 30.38 -24.42 -13.97
N ARG A 587 30.36 -25.43 -13.10
CA ARG A 587 31.43 -25.69 -12.13
C ARG A 587 32.74 -26.03 -12.84
N TYR A 588 32.71 -26.96 -13.79
CA TYR A 588 33.87 -27.30 -14.62
C TYR A 588 34.48 -26.05 -15.26
N LEU A 589 33.67 -25.17 -15.87
CA LEU A 589 34.14 -23.95 -16.52
C LEU A 589 34.61 -22.83 -15.56
N THR A 590 34.35 -22.94 -14.25
CA THR A 590 34.71 -21.89 -13.27
C THR A 590 35.76 -22.33 -12.26
N ASP A 591 35.83 -23.61 -11.94
CA ASP A 591 36.72 -24.21 -10.96
C ASP A 591 37.58 -25.28 -11.64
N PHE A 592 38.80 -24.88 -11.97
CA PHE A 592 39.79 -25.62 -12.76
C PHE A 592 40.87 -26.23 -11.84
N SER A 593 40.47 -26.79 -10.69
CA SER A 593 41.40 -27.23 -9.64
C SER A 593 41.98 -28.65 -9.81
N ASP A 594 41.55 -29.43 -10.82
CA ASP A 594 42.16 -30.73 -11.13
C ASP A 594 42.36 -30.93 -12.64
N PHE A 595 43.50 -30.45 -13.15
CA PHE A 595 43.93 -30.49 -14.56
C PHE A 595 45.19 -31.35 -14.76
N THR A 596 45.40 -32.33 -13.89
CA THR A 596 46.52 -33.27 -13.93
C THR A 596 46.41 -34.30 -15.06
N ASP A 597 45.21 -34.58 -15.57
CA ASP A 597 44.97 -35.48 -16.71
C ASP A 597 44.50 -34.71 -17.95
N ARG A 598 45.43 -34.39 -18.86
CA ARG A 598 45.10 -33.72 -20.13
C ARG A 598 44.89 -34.71 -21.27
N GLY A 599 43.78 -34.55 -21.99
CA GLY A 599 43.71 -34.80 -23.43
C GLY A 599 44.27 -33.61 -24.22
N VAL A 600 44.43 -33.75 -25.55
CA VAL A 600 44.94 -32.70 -26.45
C VAL A 600 43.97 -31.50 -26.49
N LEU A 601 44.50 -30.26 -26.50
CA LEU A 601 43.71 -29.04 -26.63
C LEU A 601 42.93 -29.02 -27.95
N ASP A 602 41.60 -29.06 -27.88
CA ASP A 602 40.70 -28.94 -29.03
C ASP A 602 40.00 -27.57 -29.03
N MET A 603 40.44 -26.69 -29.95
CA MET A 603 39.90 -25.34 -30.14
C MET A 603 38.46 -25.33 -30.68
N THR A 604 37.98 -26.44 -31.24
CA THR A 604 36.59 -26.58 -31.68
C THR A 604 35.70 -26.89 -30.47
N LEU A 605 36.12 -27.81 -29.60
CA LEU A 605 35.40 -28.16 -28.37
C LEU A 605 35.31 -26.97 -27.41
N TRP A 606 36.42 -26.24 -27.24
CA TRP A 606 36.42 -25.01 -26.44
C TRP A 606 35.52 -23.92 -27.01
N GLY A 607 35.39 -23.84 -28.34
CA GLY A 607 34.38 -22.99 -28.98
C GLY A 607 32.99 -23.33 -28.48
N ARG A 608 32.63 -24.62 -28.49
CA ARG A 608 31.33 -25.08 -27.97
C ARG A 608 31.16 -24.81 -26.47
N TYR A 609 32.21 -24.95 -25.65
CA TYR A 609 32.14 -24.55 -24.24
C TYR A 609 31.92 -23.06 -24.04
N MET A 610 32.51 -22.21 -24.88
CA MET A 610 32.33 -20.76 -24.79
C MET A 610 30.90 -20.32 -25.14
N VAL A 611 30.19 -21.07 -26.00
CA VAL A 611 28.75 -20.89 -26.24
C VAL A 611 27.95 -21.04 -24.92
N TYR A 612 28.17 -22.13 -24.18
CA TYR A 612 27.50 -22.36 -22.90
C TYR A 612 28.00 -21.45 -21.78
N ALA A 613 29.29 -21.08 -21.78
CA ALA A 613 29.81 -20.07 -20.86
C ALA A 613 29.09 -18.73 -21.02
N THR A 614 28.74 -18.35 -22.26
CA THR A 614 27.91 -17.17 -22.57
C THR A 614 26.47 -17.35 -22.13
N ALA A 615 25.88 -18.53 -22.34
CA ALA A 615 24.54 -18.86 -21.83
C ALA A 615 24.45 -18.70 -20.30
N PHE A 616 25.49 -19.13 -19.58
CA PHE A 616 25.57 -19.04 -18.12
C PHE A 616 26.06 -17.69 -17.58
N GLY A 617 26.49 -16.77 -18.45
CA GLY A 617 27.06 -15.48 -18.06
C GLY A 617 28.44 -15.55 -17.37
N ILE A 618 29.24 -16.58 -17.68
CA ILE A 618 30.57 -16.81 -17.10
C ILE A 618 31.71 -16.77 -18.14
N SER A 619 31.47 -16.32 -19.37
CA SER A 619 32.46 -16.32 -20.47
C SER A 619 33.81 -15.73 -20.08
N LYS A 620 33.82 -14.61 -19.35
CA LYS A 620 35.06 -13.99 -18.85
C LYS A 620 35.83 -14.90 -17.89
N LYS A 621 35.14 -15.59 -16.99
CA LYS A 621 35.76 -16.52 -16.04
C LYS A 621 36.27 -17.78 -16.75
N ALA A 622 35.45 -18.35 -17.64
CA ALA A 622 35.83 -19.53 -18.43
C ALA A 622 37.07 -19.26 -19.29
N MET A 623 37.14 -18.09 -19.94
CA MET A 623 38.29 -17.68 -20.73
C MET A 623 39.54 -17.43 -19.87
N ALA A 624 39.40 -16.86 -18.68
CA ALA A 624 40.51 -16.71 -17.74
C ALA A 624 41.08 -18.06 -17.29
N GLN A 625 40.22 -19.07 -17.11
CA GLN A 625 40.67 -20.43 -16.81
C GLN A 625 41.32 -21.10 -18.03
N LEU A 626 40.78 -20.93 -19.24
CA LEU A 626 41.42 -21.43 -20.47
C LEU A 626 42.84 -20.87 -20.63
N ALA A 627 43.02 -19.56 -20.48
CA ALA A 627 44.31 -18.90 -20.64
C ALA A 627 45.33 -19.32 -19.57
N ARG A 628 44.86 -19.68 -18.36
CA ARG A 628 45.73 -20.23 -17.31
C ARG A 628 46.12 -21.68 -17.58
N ALA A 629 45.20 -22.49 -18.11
CA ALA A 629 45.46 -23.89 -18.41
C ALA A 629 46.33 -24.07 -19.66
N TYR A 630 46.11 -23.26 -20.69
CA TYR A 630 46.82 -23.32 -21.97
C TYR A 630 47.36 -21.92 -22.35
N PRO A 631 48.53 -21.53 -21.81
CA PRO A 631 49.14 -20.23 -22.11
C PRO A 631 49.45 -20.02 -23.60
N GLU A 632 49.68 -21.09 -24.35
CA GLU A 632 49.89 -21.12 -25.81
C GLU A 632 48.74 -20.49 -26.61
N VAL A 633 47.53 -20.46 -26.07
CA VAL A 633 46.37 -19.80 -26.71
C VAL A 633 46.57 -18.27 -26.80
N ALA A 634 47.47 -17.69 -25.99
CA ALA A 634 47.85 -16.29 -26.06
C ALA A 634 48.96 -16.00 -27.09
N ASP A 635 49.58 -17.03 -27.67
CA ASP A 635 50.61 -16.91 -28.71
C ASP A 635 49.94 -16.73 -30.10
N PRO A 636 50.21 -15.61 -30.80
CA PRO A 636 49.68 -15.36 -32.13
C PRO A 636 50.09 -16.39 -33.19
N GLN A 637 51.32 -16.90 -33.14
CA GLN A 637 51.82 -17.87 -34.13
C GLN A 637 51.16 -19.24 -33.91
N TRP A 638 51.04 -19.63 -32.64
CA TRP A 638 50.34 -20.86 -32.28
C TRP A 638 48.87 -20.84 -32.73
N LEU A 639 48.17 -19.71 -32.56
CA LEU A 639 46.79 -19.53 -33.05
C LEU A 639 46.68 -19.65 -34.57
N ASP A 640 47.63 -19.10 -35.31
CA ASP A 640 47.66 -19.13 -36.78
C ASP A 640 47.79 -20.59 -37.30
N GLU A 641 48.50 -21.44 -36.55
CA GLU A 641 48.72 -22.86 -36.88
C GLU A 641 47.60 -23.81 -36.37
N HIS A 642 47.04 -23.56 -35.18
CA HIS A 642 46.19 -24.53 -34.47
C HIS A 642 44.73 -24.12 -34.31
N ALA A 643 44.39 -22.85 -34.52
CA ALA A 643 43.05 -22.33 -34.29
C ALA A 643 42.34 -21.80 -35.55
N GLY A 644 43.00 -21.75 -36.71
CA GLY A 644 42.50 -21.07 -37.93
C GLY A 644 41.12 -21.52 -38.43
N THR A 645 40.64 -22.71 -38.06
CA THR A 645 39.31 -23.25 -38.41
C THR A 645 38.25 -23.02 -37.33
N SER A 646 38.64 -22.60 -36.12
CA SER A 646 37.72 -22.28 -35.03
C SER A 646 37.18 -20.87 -35.17
N TYR A 647 35.88 -20.68 -34.95
CA TYR A 647 35.27 -19.34 -34.94
C TYR A 647 35.88 -18.42 -33.86
N MET A 648 36.54 -18.99 -32.85
CA MET A 648 37.23 -18.24 -31.81
C MET A 648 38.53 -17.60 -32.30
N TYR A 649 39.10 -18.04 -33.42
CA TYR A 649 40.38 -17.56 -33.93
C TYR A 649 40.45 -16.04 -34.04
N MET A 650 39.50 -15.43 -34.76
CA MET A 650 39.52 -14.00 -35.00
C MET A 650 39.37 -13.16 -33.73
N PRO A 651 38.40 -13.46 -32.85
CA PRO A 651 38.32 -12.76 -31.58
C PRO A 651 39.56 -12.95 -30.69
N LEU A 652 40.17 -14.15 -30.65
CA LEU A 652 41.41 -14.38 -29.87
C LEU A 652 42.58 -13.59 -30.47
N ARG A 653 42.77 -13.68 -31.80
CA ARG A 653 43.84 -13.01 -32.55
C ARG A 653 43.75 -11.49 -32.49
N SER A 654 42.54 -10.92 -32.41
CA SER A 654 42.33 -9.48 -32.27
C SER A 654 42.92 -8.89 -30.99
N SER A 655 43.02 -9.69 -29.92
CA SER A 655 43.65 -9.28 -28.66
C SER A 655 45.15 -9.03 -28.83
N SER A 656 45.82 -9.85 -29.66
CA SER A 656 47.21 -9.64 -30.08
C SER A 656 47.39 -8.40 -30.93
N LEU A 657 46.49 -8.18 -31.90
CA LEU A 657 46.51 -7.01 -32.77
C LEU A 657 46.31 -5.70 -31.99
N LEU A 658 45.50 -5.74 -30.92
CA LEU A 658 45.32 -4.63 -29.99
C LEU A 658 46.56 -4.40 -29.11
N GLY A 659 47.17 -5.45 -28.56
CA GLY A 659 48.40 -5.36 -27.75
C GLY A 659 49.59 -4.76 -28.50
N ALA A 660 49.76 -5.12 -29.77
CA ALA A 660 50.80 -4.56 -30.64
C ALA A 660 50.68 -3.03 -30.87
N SER A 661 49.49 -2.44 -30.66
CA SER A 661 49.21 -1.02 -30.91
C SER A 661 49.40 -0.08 -29.69
N VAL A 662 49.60 -0.63 -28.49
CA VAL A 662 49.69 0.13 -27.23
C VAL A 662 51.14 0.37 -26.78
N GLY A 663 52.14 -0.07 -27.56
CA GLY A 663 53.54 0.29 -27.29
C GLY A 663 54.11 -0.32 -26.01
N THR A 664 53.71 -1.53 -25.63
CA THR A 664 54.50 -2.33 -24.69
C THR A 664 55.83 -2.66 -25.35
N SER A 665 56.86 -1.92 -24.95
CA SER A 665 58.23 -2.03 -25.41
C SER A 665 58.80 -3.43 -25.20
N LEU A 666 59.59 -3.85 -26.21
CA LEU A 666 60.59 -4.93 -26.18
C LEU A 666 60.08 -6.38 -26.10
N GLY A 667 60.07 -7.05 -27.25
CA GLY A 667 60.60 -8.42 -27.38
C GLY A 667 59.83 -9.60 -26.76
N ALA A 668 58.65 -9.41 -26.17
CA ALA A 668 57.84 -10.53 -25.68
C ALA A 668 56.79 -10.93 -26.73
N SER A 669 56.96 -12.12 -27.32
CA SER A 669 56.03 -12.78 -28.24
C SER A 669 54.71 -13.24 -27.59
N THR A 670 54.47 -12.93 -26.32
CA THR A 670 53.38 -13.49 -25.52
C THR A 670 52.64 -12.39 -24.74
N ILE A 671 51.32 -12.30 -24.91
CA ILE A 671 50.43 -11.43 -24.13
C ILE A 671 50.23 -12.05 -22.74
N ASP A 672 50.21 -11.24 -21.68
CA ASP A 672 49.83 -11.69 -20.34
C ASP A 672 48.46 -12.40 -20.37
N PRO A 673 48.33 -13.65 -19.88
CA PRO A 673 47.07 -14.41 -19.84
C PRO A 673 45.89 -13.65 -19.20
N ALA A 674 46.15 -12.74 -18.26
CA ALA A 674 45.08 -11.91 -17.68
C ALA A 674 44.60 -10.80 -18.63
N ALA A 675 45.50 -10.15 -19.36
CA ALA A 675 45.15 -9.18 -20.41
C ALA A 675 44.47 -9.86 -21.62
N PHE A 676 44.92 -11.07 -21.97
CA PHE A 676 44.33 -11.90 -23.02
C PHE A 676 42.88 -12.30 -22.70
N SER A 677 42.67 -12.85 -21.51
CA SER A 677 41.33 -13.29 -21.07
C SER A 677 40.36 -12.13 -20.82
N ALA A 678 40.87 -10.94 -20.46
CA ALA A 678 40.06 -9.74 -20.34
C ALA A 678 39.48 -9.28 -21.68
N ASN A 679 40.16 -9.52 -22.81
CA ASN A 679 39.74 -9.01 -24.12
C ASN A 679 38.88 -10.02 -24.91
N PHE A 680 39.18 -11.32 -24.88
CA PHE A 680 38.27 -12.35 -25.45
C PHE A 680 37.08 -12.63 -24.52
N GLY A 681 37.29 -12.65 -23.20
CA GLY A 681 36.21 -12.81 -22.22
C GLY A 681 35.16 -11.70 -22.30
N ASP A 682 35.53 -10.54 -22.85
CA ASP A 682 34.64 -9.43 -23.16
C ASP A 682 33.77 -9.70 -24.41
N LEU A 683 34.16 -10.57 -25.35
CA LEU A 683 33.39 -10.83 -26.58
C LEU A 683 31.96 -11.29 -26.29
N GLY A 684 31.78 -12.24 -25.35
CA GLY A 684 30.44 -12.71 -24.97
C GLY A 684 29.59 -11.60 -24.34
N ALA A 685 30.22 -10.73 -23.54
CA ALA A 685 29.56 -9.57 -22.94
C ALA A 685 29.28 -8.45 -23.96
N GLN A 686 30.20 -8.23 -24.90
CA GLN A 686 30.12 -7.26 -25.99
C GLN A 686 29.02 -7.65 -26.97
N LEU A 687 28.92 -8.93 -27.36
CA LEU A 687 27.81 -9.45 -28.15
C LEU A 687 26.51 -9.29 -27.37
N SER A 688 26.48 -9.64 -26.08
CA SER A 688 25.28 -9.45 -25.24
C SER A 688 24.83 -8.00 -25.15
N SER A 689 25.76 -7.04 -25.06
CA SER A 689 25.45 -5.61 -25.09
C SER A 689 24.97 -5.16 -26.47
N SER A 690 25.68 -5.54 -27.53
CA SER A 690 25.38 -5.09 -28.90
C SER A 690 24.02 -5.62 -29.37
N PHE A 691 23.68 -6.86 -29.02
CA PHE A 691 22.36 -7.42 -29.31
C PHE A 691 21.26 -6.86 -28.40
N ALA A 692 21.57 -6.46 -27.16
CA ALA A 692 20.62 -5.72 -26.34
C ALA A 692 20.24 -4.38 -27.01
N ASP A 693 21.21 -3.66 -27.57
CA ASP A 693 20.98 -2.41 -28.30
C ASP A 693 20.15 -2.63 -29.58
N VAL A 694 20.43 -3.70 -30.34
CA VAL A 694 19.64 -4.10 -31.51
C VAL A 694 18.20 -4.43 -31.10
N ARG A 695 18.01 -5.24 -30.04
CA ARG A 695 16.68 -5.57 -29.53
C ARG A 695 15.93 -4.35 -29.04
N SER A 696 16.58 -3.47 -28.28
CA SER A 696 16.00 -2.21 -27.82
C SER A 696 15.55 -1.35 -29.01
N THR A 697 16.35 -1.30 -30.08
CA THR A 697 16.02 -0.57 -31.31
C THR A 697 14.80 -1.16 -32.00
N ILE A 698 14.72 -2.50 -32.07
CA ILE A 698 13.59 -3.23 -32.64
C ILE A 698 12.31 -3.03 -31.80
N SER A 699 12.40 -3.13 -30.47
CA SER A 699 11.27 -2.95 -29.56
C SER A 699 10.78 -1.50 -29.52
N ALA A 700 11.67 -0.51 -29.65
CA ALA A 700 11.30 0.91 -29.73
C ALA A 700 10.55 1.27 -31.02
N ALA A 701 10.64 0.44 -32.06
CA ALA A 701 9.89 0.60 -33.30
C ALA A 701 8.46 0.00 -33.25
N ALA A 702 8.06 -0.60 -32.13
CA ALA A 702 6.73 -1.20 -31.97
C ALA A 702 5.63 -0.12 -31.78
N PRO A 703 4.43 -0.30 -32.39
CA PRO A 703 3.31 0.61 -32.20
C PRO A 703 2.74 0.53 -30.77
N SER A 704 2.48 1.68 -30.14
CA SER A 704 1.89 1.76 -28.79
C SER A 704 0.39 1.52 -28.81
N SER A 705 -0.11 0.50 -28.11
CA SER A 705 -1.54 0.34 -27.81
C SER A 705 -1.85 0.80 -26.39
N SER A 706 -2.54 1.93 -26.27
CA SER A 706 -3.22 2.39 -25.06
C SER A 706 -4.56 1.68 -24.92
N SER A 707 -4.85 1.17 -23.72
CA SER A 707 -6.23 0.85 -23.32
C SER A 707 -6.51 1.55 -22.01
N GLY A 708 -7.44 2.51 -22.07
CA GLY A 708 -8.07 3.15 -20.92
C GLY A 708 -9.43 2.52 -20.62
N GLY A 709 -9.97 2.90 -19.47
CA GLY A 709 -11.33 2.59 -18.97
C GLY A 709 -11.30 2.44 -17.44
N SER A 710 -11.53 3.49 -16.65
CA SER A 710 -12.82 4.08 -16.22
C SER A 710 -13.65 3.18 -15.30
N GLY A 711 -13.98 3.68 -14.11
CA GLY A 711 -14.89 3.03 -13.17
C GLY A 711 -15.09 3.84 -11.89
N SER A 712 -15.94 4.86 -11.99
CA SER A 712 -16.46 5.67 -10.88
C SER A 712 -17.57 4.91 -10.14
N PHE A 713 -17.59 4.95 -8.80
CA PHE A 713 -18.77 4.62 -7.99
C PHE A 713 -18.78 5.49 -6.73
N GLY A 714 -19.83 6.29 -6.57
CA GLY A 714 -20.18 7.00 -5.34
C GLY A 714 -21.23 6.23 -4.53
N GLY A 715 -21.35 6.58 -3.26
CA GLY A 715 -22.49 6.17 -2.41
C GLY A 715 -22.18 6.10 -0.92
N SER A 716 -22.65 7.14 -0.20
CA SER A 716 -23.45 7.06 1.05
C SER A 716 -22.78 6.66 2.38
N GLY A 717 -22.86 7.58 3.35
CA GLY A 717 -22.34 7.45 4.71
C GLY A 717 -23.21 6.66 5.71
N GLY A 718 -22.72 6.60 6.94
CA GLY A 718 -23.41 6.03 8.10
C GLY A 718 -22.43 5.76 9.26
N SER A 719 -22.53 6.57 10.32
CA SER A 719 -21.76 6.48 11.57
C SER A 719 -22.47 5.58 12.60
N PHE A 720 -21.72 4.83 13.42
CA PHE A 720 -22.23 4.25 14.67
C PHE A 720 -21.18 4.26 15.79
N SER A 721 -21.57 4.89 16.90
CA SER A 721 -20.94 4.96 18.23
C SER A 721 -21.09 3.63 19.00
N GLY A 722 -20.56 3.39 20.20
CA GLY A 722 -20.23 4.22 21.36
C GLY A 722 -20.24 3.31 22.61
N GLY A 723 -20.02 3.86 23.80
CA GLY A 723 -20.06 3.14 25.08
C GLY A 723 -20.65 3.98 26.21
N GLY A 724 -21.89 3.66 26.60
CA GLY A 724 -22.69 4.20 27.72
C GLY A 724 -24.15 3.68 27.66
N PHE A 725 -24.83 3.56 28.82
CA PHE A 725 -26.16 2.94 28.94
C PHE A 725 -27.26 3.72 28.21
N GLY A 726 -27.92 3.07 27.24
CA GLY A 726 -28.96 3.67 26.41
C GLY A 726 -30.35 3.10 26.66
N GLY A 727 -31.29 4.01 26.94
CA GLY A 727 -32.74 3.83 27.07
C GLY A 727 -33.34 5.20 27.37
N SER A 728 -33.99 5.83 26.40
CA SER A 728 -34.66 7.12 26.61
C SER A 728 -35.98 7.18 25.86
N SER A 729 -37.01 7.71 26.52
CA SER A 729 -38.30 8.09 25.94
C SER A 729 -38.40 9.59 25.60
N GLY A 730 -37.28 10.31 25.61
CA GLY A 730 -37.20 11.77 25.46
C GLY A 730 -37.64 12.51 26.73
N GLY A 731 -36.77 13.40 27.23
CA GLY A 731 -37.00 14.16 28.47
C GLY A 731 -37.57 15.57 28.26
N SER A 732 -37.67 16.33 29.35
CA SER A 732 -37.98 17.77 29.31
C SER A 732 -36.75 18.54 28.84
N GLY A 733 -36.88 19.39 27.82
CA GLY A 733 -35.79 20.23 27.33
C GLY A 733 -35.43 19.94 25.88
N GLY A 734 -35.02 18.71 25.53
CA GLY A 734 -34.73 18.33 24.14
C GLY A 734 -33.71 19.23 23.45
N GLY A 735 -32.72 19.73 24.21
CA GLY A 735 -31.98 20.91 23.77
C GLY A 735 -30.98 20.67 22.64
N SER A 736 -30.84 21.66 21.75
CA SER A 736 -29.78 21.70 20.74
C SER A 736 -29.06 23.05 20.78
N PHE A 737 -27.77 23.07 20.46
CA PHE A 737 -26.94 24.26 20.56
C PHE A 737 -26.53 24.79 19.18
N GLY A 738 -26.23 26.06 19.09
CA GLY A 738 -25.70 26.65 17.85
C GLY A 738 -25.10 28.03 18.03
N GLY A 739 -24.52 28.53 16.93
CA GLY A 739 -24.01 29.89 16.86
C GLY A 739 -24.05 30.44 15.43
N ARG A 740 -24.41 31.71 15.29
CA ARG A 740 -24.60 32.41 14.02
C ARG A 740 -23.52 33.45 13.78
#